data_AF-Q58D07-F1
#
_entry.id   AF-Q58D07-F1
#
_cell.length_a   1.000
_cell.length_b   1.000
_cell.length_c   1.000
_cell.angle_alpha   90.00
_cell.angle_beta   90.00
_cell.angle_gamma   90.00
#
_symmetry.space_group_name_H-M   'P 1'
#
loop_
_entity.id
_entity.type
_entity.pdbx_description
1 polymer ?
#
loop_
_entity_poly.entity_id
_entity_poly.type
_entity_poly.pdbx_seq_one_letter_code
_entity_poly.pdbx_strand_id
1 'polypeptide(L)'
;MRLGSGTFAAGCVVIEVLGVALFLRGFFPAPVFSGAERQAESPAPEPSAGASSNWTELPPPLFSKVVILLIDALRDDFVFGSKGVKFMPYTTYLVEKGSSLSFVAEAKPPTVTMPRIKALLTGSLPGFIDVVRNLNSPTLMEDNVITRAKAAGKRIIFYGDETWVKLFPKHFVEYDGTTSFFVSDYTEVDNNVTRHLDKVLKRQDWDMLILHYLGLDHIGHISGPSSPLVGHKLSEMDSILMKIHTALLAEERDPLLPSLLVLCGDHGMSEAGGHGASSMEEVNTALVLVSSAFERKPGDVRHPTRVQQTDLAATLSIGLGLPIPKSNTGGLMFPVVEGRPMREQLRFLHLNTVQLSKLLQENVPSYNKEPGFEQFKVSERSHRNWIRLYLEENNSEVVFNLGAKVRRQYLDALRTLKLSLSRRAAQYDVYSMAVGTVLVLEALVLLLLSVPQALSSRAELDVPLLSPVCSLLFYLLLLALAALHVVVCTAADSSCYLCSLPWLAAGGVMTLIAALLCAGMSALTRVFAGGKCLSQVELAFQNPPQSTSRWSELDLLSFLGTVGHVLSLGASSFIEEEHQTWYFLVNTLCLALCHQIYRKCLLGDDCAPQHCPHTGEEFDGVAVALQGKRAGPEGWELSRAPADPSSLEALRGSERWMVLASPWLVLACCRLLRSLNQTGVQWAHRPDLGHWLTR
;
A
#
# COMPACT_ATOMS: atom_id res chain seq x y z
N MET A 1 36.44 -20.74 -3.79
CA MET A 1 36.93 -19.63 -2.95
C MET A 1 36.41 -19.92 -1.55
N ARG A 2 37.26 -19.86 -0.53
CA ARG A 2 36.82 -20.03 0.86
C ARG A 2 36.37 -18.67 1.38
N LEU A 3 35.09 -18.53 1.68
CA LEU A 3 34.56 -17.38 2.39
C LEU A 3 34.29 -17.78 3.84
N GLY A 4 34.57 -16.88 4.78
CA GLY A 4 34.01 -17.01 6.12
C GLY A 4 32.49 -16.88 6.05
N SER A 5 31.76 -17.67 6.83
CA SER A 5 30.29 -17.64 6.92
C SER A 5 29.72 -16.23 7.06
N GLY A 6 30.34 -15.37 7.87
CA GLY A 6 29.94 -13.96 8.02
C GLY A 6 30.10 -13.12 6.74
N THR A 7 31.18 -13.31 5.99
CA THR A 7 31.41 -12.60 4.71
C THR A 7 30.45 -13.05 3.61
N PHE A 8 30.09 -14.34 3.59
CA PHE A 8 29.09 -14.87 2.67
C PHE A 8 27.70 -14.35 3.01
N ALA A 9 27.30 -14.39 4.28
CA ALA A 9 26.02 -13.86 4.74
C ALA A 9 25.89 -12.36 4.44
N ALA A 10 26.95 -11.57 4.68
CA ALA A 10 26.97 -10.15 4.31
C ALA A 10 26.78 -9.94 2.79
N GLY A 11 27.38 -10.77 1.96
CA GLY A 11 27.18 -10.74 0.50
C GLY A 11 25.73 -11.04 0.09
N CYS A 12 25.11 -12.06 0.68
CA CYS A 12 23.69 -12.37 0.47
C CYS A 12 22.78 -11.21 0.88
N VAL A 13 23.03 -10.59 2.03
CA VAL A 13 22.26 -9.42 2.50
C VAL A 13 22.38 -8.25 1.52
N VAL A 14 23.57 -7.98 0.97
CA VAL A 14 23.74 -6.94 -0.06
C VAL A 14 22.91 -7.26 -1.31
N ILE A 15 22.89 -8.51 -1.76
CA ILE A 15 22.07 -8.95 -2.90
C ILE A 15 20.57 -8.82 -2.59
N GLU A 16 20.14 -9.18 -1.40
CA GLU A 16 18.75 -9.01 -0.95
C GLU A 16 18.34 -7.54 -0.94
N VAL A 17 19.18 -6.64 -0.40
CA VAL A 17 18.93 -5.19 -0.42
C VAL A 17 18.81 -4.67 -1.86
N LEU A 18 19.68 -5.13 -2.77
CA LEU A 18 19.61 -4.77 -4.19
C LEU A 18 18.33 -5.30 -4.86
N GLY A 19 17.95 -6.55 -4.57
CA GLY A 19 16.74 -7.18 -5.07
C GLY A 19 15.47 -6.48 -4.57
N VAL A 20 15.42 -6.15 -3.29
CA VAL A 20 14.34 -5.34 -2.68
C VAL A 20 14.31 -3.94 -3.30
N ALA A 21 15.45 -3.27 -3.45
CA ALA A 21 15.49 -1.94 -4.08
C ALA A 21 14.95 -1.96 -5.52
N LEU A 22 15.30 -2.99 -6.30
CA LEU A 22 14.81 -3.17 -7.67
C LEU A 22 13.31 -3.51 -7.69
N PHE A 23 12.84 -4.34 -6.75
CA PHE A 23 11.43 -4.65 -6.57
C PHE A 23 10.63 -3.38 -6.25
N LEU A 24 11.05 -2.61 -5.23
CA LEU A 24 10.40 -1.36 -4.84
C LEU A 24 10.42 -0.34 -5.98
N ARG A 25 11.49 -0.28 -6.77
CA ARG A 25 11.59 0.60 -7.94
C ARG A 25 10.55 0.26 -9.01
N GLY A 26 10.21 -1.02 -9.18
CA GLY A 26 9.19 -1.46 -10.12
C GLY A 26 7.76 -1.46 -9.55
N PHE A 27 7.64 -1.68 -8.25
CA PHE A 27 6.38 -1.67 -7.51
C PHE A 27 5.83 -0.26 -7.30
N PHE A 28 6.69 0.74 -7.11
CA PHE A 28 6.27 2.13 -7.06
C PHE A 28 6.42 2.79 -8.43
N PRO A 29 5.32 3.00 -9.18
CA PRO A 29 5.39 3.76 -10.43
C PRO A 29 5.96 5.15 -10.14
N ALA A 30 6.80 5.66 -11.05
CA ALA A 30 7.29 7.02 -10.94
C ALA A 30 6.09 7.99 -10.92
N PRO A 31 6.07 9.03 -10.06
CA PRO A 31 4.96 9.96 -9.98
C PRO A 31 4.78 10.65 -11.33
N VAL A 32 3.77 10.19 -12.08
CA VAL A 32 3.52 10.57 -13.49
C VAL A 32 3.20 12.06 -13.60
N PHE A 33 2.72 12.72 -12.55
CA PHE A 33 2.22 14.10 -12.64
C PHE A 33 2.96 15.08 -11.72
N SER A 34 4.27 14.90 -11.56
CA SER A 34 5.13 15.83 -10.82
C SER A 34 5.61 16.99 -11.72
N GLY A 35 4.65 17.82 -12.15
CA GLY A 35 4.97 19.11 -12.74
C GLY A 35 5.33 20.11 -11.64
N ALA A 36 6.55 20.64 -11.66
CA ALA A 36 6.96 21.78 -10.83
C ALA A 36 5.91 22.92 -10.89
N GLU A 37 5.81 23.72 -9.81
CA GLU A 37 4.96 24.91 -9.69
C GLU A 37 5.07 25.81 -10.93
N ARG A 38 4.27 25.53 -11.96
CA ARG A 38 4.12 26.42 -13.09
C ARG A 38 3.14 27.51 -12.69
N GLN A 39 3.46 28.76 -13.00
CA GLN A 39 2.55 29.91 -12.90
C GLN A 39 1.19 29.58 -13.56
N ALA A 40 0.14 30.28 -13.13
CA ALA A 40 -1.21 30.12 -13.69
C ALA A 40 -1.15 30.32 -15.21
N GLU A 41 -1.34 29.25 -15.97
CA GLU A 41 -1.43 29.33 -17.43
C GLU A 41 -2.76 29.99 -17.79
N SER A 42 -2.75 30.85 -18.80
CA SER A 42 -3.99 31.42 -19.35
C SER A 42 -4.92 30.29 -19.81
N PRO A 43 -6.25 30.44 -19.63
CA PRO A 43 -7.22 29.48 -20.13
C PRO A 43 -7.02 29.22 -21.62
N ALA A 44 -7.16 27.96 -22.04
CA ALA A 44 -7.05 27.63 -23.46
C ALA A 44 -8.12 28.39 -24.25
N PRO A 45 -7.79 29.09 -25.36
CA PRO A 45 -8.76 29.87 -26.11
C PRO A 45 -9.88 28.98 -26.67
N GLU A 46 -11.07 29.53 -26.90
CA GLU A 46 -12.13 28.79 -27.60
C GLU A 46 -11.70 28.50 -29.05
N PRO A 47 -11.91 27.28 -29.58
CA PRO A 47 -11.59 26.97 -30.97
C PRO A 47 -12.37 27.86 -31.94
N SER A 48 -11.68 28.72 -32.69
CA SER A 48 -12.30 29.63 -33.68
C SER A 48 -11.71 29.49 -35.09
N ALA A 49 -12.49 29.83 -36.11
CA ALA A 49 -12.08 29.87 -37.52
C ALA A 49 -12.30 31.28 -38.09
N GLY A 50 -11.39 32.21 -37.83
CA GLY A 50 -11.36 33.53 -38.48
C GLY A 50 -12.34 34.59 -37.91
N ALA A 51 -13.47 34.20 -37.31
CA ALA A 51 -14.29 35.10 -36.48
C ALA A 51 -13.74 35.11 -35.05
N SER A 52 -13.47 36.31 -34.49
CA SER A 52 -12.99 36.43 -33.11
C SER A 52 -14.05 35.91 -32.14
N SER A 53 -13.80 34.76 -31.52
CA SER A 53 -14.59 34.37 -30.35
C SER A 53 -14.30 35.38 -29.24
N ASN A 54 -15.37 35.92 -28.65
CA ASN A 54 -15.27 36.79 -27.47
C ASN A 54 -14.88 36.01 -26.20
N TRP A 55 -14.71 34.68 -26.26
CA TRP A 55 -14.42 33.85 -25.11
C TRP A 55 -12.93 33.54 -24.96
N THR A 56 -12.21 34.52 -24.43
CA THR A 56 -10.78 34.46 -24.09
C THR A 56 -10.54 34.12 -22.62
N GLU A 57 -11.57 34.24 -21.78
CA GLU A 57 -11.52 34.01 -20.34
C GLU A 57 -12.15 32.66 -19.94
N LEU A 58 -12.08 32.33 -18.64
CA LEU A 58 -12.83 31.21 -18.09
C LEU A 58 -14.34 31.51 -18.15
N PRO A 59 -15.18 30.48 -18.37
CA PRO A 59 -16.62 30.63 -18.18
C PRO A 59 -16.95 31.12 -16.76
N PRO A 60 -18.05 31.86 -16.59
CA PRO A 60 -18.51 32.27 -15.25
C PRO A 60 -18.83 31.04 -14.38
N PRO A 61 -18.78 31.20 -13.05
CA PRO A 61 -19.15 30.12 -12.13
C PRO A 61 -20.61 29.68 -12.33
N LEU A 62 -20.87 28.41 -12.05
CA LEU A 62 -22.22 27.84 -12.04
C LEU A 62 -22.90 28.01 -10.67
N PHE A 63 -22.10 28.07 -9.61
CA PHE A 63 -22.58 28.14 -8.23
C PHE A 63 -21.99 29.33 -7.50
N SER A 64 -22.80 30.00 -6.69
CA SER A 64 -22.35 31.10 -5.84
C SER A 64 -21.59 30.58 -4.62
N LYS A 65 -22.13 29.56 -3.96
CA LYS A 65 -21.55 28.88 -2.79
C LYS A 65 -21.44 27.38 -3.01
N VAL A 66 -20.42 26.78 -2.40
CA VAL A 66 -20.25 25.32 -2.36
C VAL A 66 -20.10 24.86 -0.92
N VAL A 67 -20.87 23.85 -0.53
CA VAL A 67 -20.68 23.12 0.73
C VAL A 67 -20.23 21.70 0.40
N ILE A 68 -19.08 21.27 0.91
CA ILE A 68 -18.62 19.88 0.87
C ILE A 68 -18.89 19.26 2.23
N LEU A 69 -19.86 18.36 2.29
CA LEU A 69 -20.13 17.47 3.42
C LEU A 69 -19.47 16.13 3.15
N LEU A 70 -18.24 15.97 3.65
CA LEU A 70 -17.49 14.73 3.60
C LEU A 70 -17.81 13.91 4.84
N ILE A 71 -18.28 12.68 4.65
CA ILE A 71 -18.52 11.72 5.73
C ILE A 71 -17.53 10.57 5.54
N ASP A 72 -16.65 10.39 6.52
CA ASP A 72 -15.61 9.35 6.50
C ASP A 72 -16.24 7.95 6.44
N ALA A 73 -15.69 7.09 5.59
CA ALA A 73 -16.17 5.73 5.31
C ALA A 73 -17.63 5.60 4.83
N LEU A 74 -18.19 6.61 4.15
CA LEU A 74 -19.55 6.58 3.60
C LEU A 74 -19.68 5.69 2.35
N ARG A 75 -19.98 4.42 2.59
CA ARG A 75 -20.33 3.44 1.54
C ARG A 75 -21.53 3.88 0.70
N ASP A 76 -21.55 3.46 -0.57
CA ASP A 76 -22.66 3.75 -1.47
C ASP A 76 -23.98 3.05 -1.03
N ASP A 77 -23.91 1.84 -0.52
CA ASP A 77 -25.06 1.08 -0.02
C ASP A 77 -25.68 1.65 1.27
N PHE A 78 -24.96 2.50 2.00
CA PHE A 78 -25.51 3.22 3.15
C PHE A 78 -26.46 4.34 2.73
N VAL A 79 -26.33 4.86 1.50
CA VAL A 79 -27.15 5.95 0.96
C VAL A 79 -28.17 5.44 -0.06
N PHE A 80 -27.74 4.60 -1.00
CA PHE A 80 -28.58 4.10 -2.10
C PHE A 80 -29.25 2.75 -1.79
N GLY A 81 -28.83 2.07 -0.72
CA GLY A 81 -29.40 0.80 -0.28
C GLY A 81 -30.54 0.93 0.73
N SER A 82 -30.93 -0.20 1.32
CA SER A 82 -32.03 -0.27 2.30
C SER A 82 -31.75 0.52 3.58
N LYS A 83 -30.47 0.66 3.97
CA LYS A 83 -30.05 1.51 5.09
C LYS A 83 -30.35 2.98 4.82
N GLY A 84 -30.10 3.46 3.60
CA GLY A 84 -30.39 4.83 3.20
C GLY A 84 -31.89 5.12 3.29
N VAL A 85 -32.72 4.25 2.71
CA VAL A 85 -34.19 4.37 2.79
C VAL A 85 -34.69 4.43 4.24
N LYS A 86 -34.07 3.66 5.14
CA LYS A 86 -34.51 3.56 6.54
C LYS A 86 -33.98 4.69 7.43
N PHE A 87 -32.72 5.08 7.26
CA PHE A 87 -32.00 5.94 8.19
C PHE A 87 -31.63 7.30 7.61
N MET A 88 -31.68 7.48 6.29
CA MET A 88 -31.44 8.75 5.59
C MET A 88 -32.63 9.17 4.70
N PRO A 89 -33.86 9.24 5.26
CA PRO A 89 -35.06 9.46 4.45
C PRO A 89 -35.05 10.80 3.68
N TYR A 90 -34.42 11.85 4.21
CA TYR A 90 -34.34 13.12 3.50
C TYR A 90 -33.40 13.03 2.29
N THR A 91 -32.24 12.41 2.48
CA THR A 91 -31.28 12.15 1.39
C THR A 91 -31.90 11.23 0.34
N THR A 92 -32.59 10.17 0.74
CA THR A 92 -33.35 9.31 -0.19
C THR A 92 -34.39 10.11 -0.96
N TYR A 93 -35.16 10.99 -0.30
CA TYR A 93 -36.10 11.88 -1.00
C TYR A 93 -35.39 12.77 -2.04
N LEU A 94 -34.24 13.35 -1.72
CA LEU A 94 -33.48 14.14 -2.68
C LEU A 94 -32.97 13.31 -3.86
N VAL A 95 -32.47 12.09 -3.60
CA VAL A 95 -31.97 11.16 -4.62
C VAL A 95 -33.08 10.66 -5.54
N GLU A 96 -34.28 10.40 -5.02
CA GLU A 96 -35.39 9.84 -5.80
C GLU A 96 -36.23 10.93 -6.49
N LYS A 97 -36.48 12.06 -5.81
CA LYS A 97 -37.51 13.03 -6.20
C LYS A 97 -37.03 14.48 -6.22
N GLY A 98 -35.97 14.81 -5.49
CA GLY A 98 -35.47 16.17 -5.37
C GLY A 98 -34.52 16.60 -6.49
N SER A 99 -34.05 17.84 -6.38
CA SER A 99 -33.07 18.45 -7.29
C SER A 99 -31.66 17.98 -6.95
N SER A 100 -31.36 16.74 -7.37
CA SER A 100 -30.05 16.11 -7.15
C SER A 100 -29.56 15.29 -8.33
N LEU A 101 -28.23 15.16 -8.40
CA LEU A 101 -27.50 14.23 -9.24
C LEU A 101 -26.76 13.23 -8.33
N SER A 102 -26.90 11.94 -8.59
CA SER A 102 -26.39 10.89 -7.72
C SER A 102 -25.40 9.99 -8.47
N PHE A 103 -24.34 9.62 -7.79
CA PHE A 103 -23.25 8.84 -8.35
C PHE A 103 -22.69 7.84 -7.32
N VAL A 104 -22.22 6.70 -7.81
CA VAL A 104 -21.31 5.83 -7.06
C VAL A 104 -19.89 6.23 -7.45
N ALA A 105 -19.16 6.85 -6.53
CA ALA A 105 -17.80 7.32 -6.74
C ALA A 105 -16.79 6.24 -6.36
N GLU A 106 -15.98 5.82 -7.32
CA GLU A 106 -14.94 4.82 -7.15
C GLU A 106 -13.67 5.46 -6.55
N ALA A 107 -13.34 5.07 -5.32
CA ALA A 107 -12.16 5.45 -4.57
C ALA A 107 -11.06 4.41 -4.79
N LYS A 108 -10.21 4.58 -5.82
CA LYS A 108 -9.13 3.62 -6.10
C LYS A 108 -8.21 3.41 -4.90
N PRO A 109 -7.67 2.20 -4.65
CA PRO A 109 -6.74 1.99 -3.54
C PRO A 109 -5.48 2.89 -3.60
N PRO A 110 -4.85 3.21 -2.45
CA PRO A 110 -5.28 2.85 -1.10
C PRO A 110 -6.48 3.68 -0.64
N THR A 111 -7.48 3.01 -0.06
CA THR A 111 -8.73 3.59 0.48
C THR A 111 -8.50 4.09 1.91
N VAL A 112 -7.60 5.07 2.04
CA VAL A 112 -7.24 5.71 3.31
C VAL A 112 -7.54 7.20 3.23
N THR A 113 -8.08 7.78 4.29
CA THR A 113 -8.58 9.17 4.40
C THR A 113 -7.70 10.21 3.70
N MET A 114 -6.45 10.39 4.12
CA MET A 114 -5.57 11.43 3.56
C MET A 114 -5.34 11.29 2.04
N PRO A 115 -4.91 10.12 1.50
CA PRO A 115 -4.84 9.91 0.06
C PRO A 115 -6.13 10.21 -0.71
N ARG A 116 -7.29 9.86 -0.12
CA ARG A 116 -8.59 10.07 -0.75
C ARG A 116 -9.00 11.55 -0.76
N ILE A 117 -8.75 12.29 0.32
CA ILE A 117 -8.90 13.76 0.35
C ILE A 117 -8.06 14.42 -0.75
N LYS A 118 -6.81 13.96 -0.93
CA LYS A 118 -5.96 14.43 -2.04
C LYS A 118 -6.63 14.16 -3.39
N ALA A 119 -7.06 12.92 -3.64
CA ALA A 119 -7.69 12.52 -4.90
C ALA A 119 -8.95 13.34 -5.25
N LEU A 120 -9.80 13.62 -4.26
CA LEU A 120 -11.01 14.44 -4.40
C LEU A 120 -10.71 15.87 -4.88
N LEU A 121 -9.56 16.44 -4.49
CA LEU A 121 -9.25 17.85 -4.67
C LEU A 121 -8.20 18.14 -5.74
N THR A 122 -7.27 17.22 -5.99
CA THR A 122 -6.30 17.31 -7.09
C THR A 122 -6.86 16.72 -8.38
N GLY A 123 -7.77 15.74 -8.27
CA GLY A 123 -8.18 14.90 -9.39
C GLY A 123 -7.09 13.94 -9.88
N SER A 124 -6.02 13.75 -9.09
CA SER A 124 -4.94 12.80 -9.36
C SER A 124 -5.16 11.50 -8.59
N LEU A 125 -4.68 10.38 -9.13
CA LEU A 125 -4.65 9.11 -8.40
C LEU A 125 -3.44 9.11 -7.47
N PRO A 126 -3.62 8.95 -6.14
CA PRO A 126 -2.51 8.94 -5.22
C PRO A 126 -1.75 7.61 -5.35
N GLY A 127 -0.42 7.67 -5.31
CA GLY A 127 0.44 6.49 -5.26
C GLY A 127 0.68 6.02 -3.83
N PHE A 128 1.03 4.75 -3.65
CA PHE A 128 1.44 4.23 -2.34
C PHE A 128 2.65 4.98 -1.75
N ILE A 129 3.55 5.48 -2.61
CA ILE A 129 4.68 6.30 -2.17
C ILE A 129 4.25 7.62 -1.53
N ASP A 130 3.10 8.16 -1.95
CA ASP A 130 2.57 9.39 -1.38
C ASP A 130 2.14 9.15 0.06
N VAL A 131 1.53 8.00 0.36
CA VAL A 131 1.20 7.62 1.75
C VAL A 131 2.44 7.65 2.64
N VAL A 132 3.54 7.03 2.19
CA VAL A 132 4.81 6.96 2.93
C VAL A 132 5.47 8.34 3.06
N ARG A 133 5.53 9.12 1.99
CA ARG A 133 6.16 10.46 1.99
C ARG A 133 5.40 11.44 2.89
N ASN A 134 4.07 11.34 2.93
CA ASN A 134 3.22 12.25 3.70
C ASN A 134 3.27 11.98 5.22
N LEU A 135 3.89 10.89 5.69
CA LEU A 135 4.11 10.64 7.11
C LEU A 135 5.04 11.68 7.76
N ASN A 136 5.97 12.28 6.99
CA ASN A 136 6.97 13.22 7.52
C ASN A 136 6.65 14.70 7.26
N SER A 137 5.81 15.03 6.28
CA SER A 137 5.32 16.39 6.03
C SER A 137 4.01 16.32 5.24
N PRO A 138 2.85 16.54 5.88
CA PRO A 138 1.55 16.29 5.25
C PRO A 138 1.10 17.39 4.27
N THR A 139 1.83 18.51 4.14
CA THR A 139 1.40 19.63 3.29
C THR A 139 1.28 19.21 1.83
N LEU A 140 0.10 19.47 1.23
CA LEU A 140 -0.16 19.17 -0.17
C LEU A 140 0.45 20.27 -1.05
N MET A 141 1.57 19.95 -1.69
CA MET A 141 2.25 20.85 -2.64
C MET A 141 1.66 20.80 -4.05
N GLU A 142 0.90 19.76 -4.38
CA GLU A 142 0.26 19.61 -5.68
C GLU A 142 -0.85 20.63 -5.88
N ASP A 143 -1.01 21.04 -7.15
CA ASP A 143 -2.10 21.90 -7.56
C ASP A 143 -3.46 21.23 -7.32
N ASN A 144 -4.42 21.97 -6.76
CA ASN A 144 -5.70 21.43 -6.32
C ASN A 144 -6.79 22.53 -6.26
N VAL A 145 -8.05 22.12 -6.15
CA VAL A 145 -9.21 23.03 -6.15
C VAL A 145 -9.15 24.07 -5.03
N ILE A 146 -8.68 23.71 -3.82
CA ILE A 146 -8.62 24.62 -2.67
C ILE A 146 -7.59 25.72 -2.89
N THR A 147 -6.39 25.35 -3.37
CA THR A 147 -5.34 26.31 -3.75
C THR A 147 -5.82 27.24 -4.86
N ARG A 148 -6.50 26.71 -5.88
CA ARG A 148 -7.07 27.50 -6.99
C ARG A 148 -8.18 28.43 -6.52
N ALA A 149 -9.07 27.99 -5.63
CA ALA A 149 -10.13 28.79 -5.05
C ALA A 149 -9.56 29.96 -4.24
N LYS A 150 -8.57 29.69 -3.37
CA LYS A 150 -7.88 30.72 -2.61
C LYS A 150 -7.19 31.74 -3.52
N ALA A 151 -6.49 31.28 -4.56
CA ALA A 151 -5.84 32.16 -5.53
C ALA A 151 -6.84 33.05 -6.29
N ALA A 152 -8.07 32.58 -6.49
CA ALA A 152 -9.19 33.35 -7.04
C ALA A 152 -9.90 34.25 -6.01
N GLY A 153 -9.35 34.39 -4.80
CA GLY A 153 -9.91 35.24 -3.74
C GLY A 153 -11.13 34.66 -3.02
N LYS A 154 -11.44 33.37 -3.20
CA LYS A 154 -12.56 32.71 -2.53
C LYS A 154 -12.30 32.56 -1.03
N ARG A 155 -13.32 32.83 -0.21
CA ARG A 155 -13.28 32.67 1.24
C ARG A 155 -13.71 31.25 1.62
N ILE A 156 -12.78 30.48 2.16
CA ILE A 156 -12.94 29.05 2.45
C ILE A 156 -12.95 28.83 3.97
N ILE A 157 -13.99 28.17 4.47
CA ILE A 157 -14.15 27.80 5.89
C ILE A 157 -14.08 26.27 6.01
N PHE A 158 -13.43 25.76 7.06
CA PHE A 158 -13.26 24.33 7.29
C PHE A 158 -13.56 23.90 8.74
N TYR A 159 -14.35 22.85 8.93
CA TYR A 159 -14.53 22.19 10.24
C TYR A 159 -14.47 20.67 10.08
N GLY A 160 -13.67 19.98 10.88
CA GLY A 160 -13.55 18.51 10.79
C GLY A 160 -12.15 18.01 11.10
N ASP A 161 -11.78 16.85 10.55
CA ASP A 161 -10.46 16.23 10.77
C ASP A 161 -9.28 17.21 10.55
N GLU A 162 -8.39 17.29 11.55
CA GLU A 162 -7.14 18.06 11.50
C GLU A 162 -6.23 17.71 10.31
N THR A 163 -6.40 16.55 9.68
CA THR A 163 -5.75 16.18 8.41
C THR A 163 -5.87 17.28 7.34
N TRP A 164 -7.02 17.94 7.24
CA TRP A 164 -7.22 19.04 6.30
C TRP A 164 -6.36 20.27 6.61
N VAL A 165 -6.23 20.62 7.89
CA VAL A 165 -5.41 21.76 8.35
C VAL A 165 -3.93 21.50 8.01
N LYS A 166 -3.49 20.25 8.16
CA LYS A 166 -2.15 19.78 7.82
C LYS A 166 -1.88 19.79 6.30
N LEU A 167 -2.86 19.35 5.51
CA LEU A 167 -2.79 19.32 4.04
C LEU A 167 -2.81 20.73 3.42
N PHE A 168 -3.66 21.63 3.94
CA PHE A 168 -3.93 22.95 3.38
C PHE A 168 -3.57 24.10 4.34
N PRO A 169 -2.32 24.19 4.81
CA PRO A 169 -1.94 25.22 5.77
C PRO A 169 -2.20 26.61 5.19
N LYS A 170 -2.80 27.50 6.00
CA LYS A 170 -3.14 28.89 5.64
C LYS A 170 -4.17 29.04 4.50
N HIS A 171 -4.89 28.00 4.10
CA HIS A 171 -5.90 28.12 3.04
C HIS A 171 -7.27 28.56 3.54
N PHE A 172 -7.60 28.24 4.78
CA PHE A 172 -8.89 28.55 5.40
C PHE A 172 -8.83 29.91 6.11
N VAL A 173 -9.87 30.72 5.95
CA VAL A 173 -10.03 32.00 6.66
C VAL A 173 -10.52 31.80 8.08
N GLU A 174 -11.22 30.69 8.32
CA GLU A 174 -11.73 30.24 9.61
C GLU A 174 -11.72 28.72 9.58
N TYR A 175 -11.16 28.11 10.63
CA TYR A 175 -11.13 26.66 10.71
C TYR A 175 -11.11 26.13 12.14
N ASP A 176 -11.60 24.91 12.33
CA ASP A 176 -11.47 24.17 13.57
C ASP A 176 -11.19 22.68 13.27
N GLY A 177 -10.05 22.20 13.76
CA GLY A 177 -9.55 20.85 13.51
C GLY A 177 -9.88 19.92 14.67
N THR A 178 -10.38 18.73 14.36
CA THR A 178 -10.69 17.67 15.32
C THR A 178 -9.67 16.55 15.17
N THR A 179 -9.15 16.07 16.29
CA THR A 179 -8.16 14.99 16.31
C THR A 179 -8.84 13.63 16.13
N SER A 180 -8.41 12.86 15.13
CA SER A 180 -8.99 11.55 14.75
C SER A 180 -8.34 10.33 15.43
N PHE A 181 -7.32 10.51 16.27
CA PHE A 181 -6.58 9.39 16.88
C PHE A 181 -7.38 8.54 17.88
N PHE A 182 -8.48 9.05 18.43
CA PHE A 182 -9.28 8.34 19.43
C PHE A 182 -10.52 7.72 18.81
N VAL A 183 -10.35 6.56 18.18
CA VAL A 183 -11.41 5.84 17.44
C VAL A 183 -12.65 5.56 18.31
N SER A 184 -12.49 5.36 19.62
CA SER A 184 -13.61 5.16 20.56
C SER A 184 -14.58 6.34 20.65
N ASP A 185 -14.16 7.54 20.24
CA ASP A 185 -15.00 8.73 20.21
C ASP A 185 -15.61 8.92 18.82
N TYR A 186 -16.85 8.47 18.64
CA TYR A 186 -17.66 8.67 17.43
C TYR A 186 -18.75 9.73 17.60
N THR A 187 -18.75 10.47 18.71
CA THR A 187 -19.81 11.45 19.04
C THR A 187 -19.25 12.85 19.19
N GLU A 188 -18.23 13.05 20.03
CA GLU A 188 -17.67 14.39 20.23
C GLU A 188 -16.91 14.86 19.00
N VAL A 189 -16.28 13.95 18.25
CA VAL A 189 -15.67 14.29 16.95
C VAL A 189 -16.66 14.97 15.99
N ASP A 190 -17.90 14.52 15.96
CA ASP A 190 -18.94 15.05 15.08
C ASP A 190 -19.65 16.28 15.71
N ASN A 191 -19.80 16.32 17.04
CA ASN A 191 -20.27 17.51 17.75
C ASN A 191 -19.31 18.69 17.54
N ASN A 192 -18.01 18.41 17.45
CA ASN A 192 -16.98 19.43 17.23
C ASN A 192 -17.14 20.14 15.88
N VAL A 193 -17.66 19.44 14.88
CA VAL A 193 -18.03 20.02 13.58
C VAL A 193 -19.38 20.73 13.69
N THR A 194 -20.37 20.04 14.25
CA THR A 194 -21.77 20.48 14.25
C THR A 194 -22.01 21.77 15.04
N ARG A 195 -21.27 22.02 16.13
CA ARG A 195 -21.42 23.23 16.95
C ARG A 195 -21.23 24.55 16.17
N HIS A 196 -20.50 24.52 15.06
CA HIS A 196 -20.22 25.71 14.25
C HIS A 196 -21.29 25.98 13.20
N LEU A 197 -22.11 24.96 12.88
CA LEU A 197 -22.95 24.93 11.70
C LEU A 197 -24.03 26.03 11.72
N ASP A 198 -24.70 26.20 12.86
CA ASP A 198 -25.78 27.20 13.00
C ASP A 198 -25.27 28.64 12.89
N LYS A 199 -24.00 28.89 13.25
CA LYS A 199 -23.36 30.21 13.16
C LYS A 199 -22.90 30.48 11.73
N VAL A 200 -22.24 29.52 11.08
CA VAL A 200 -21.69 29.71 9.73
C VAL A 200 -22.79 29.79 8.67
N LEU A 201 -23.85 29.00 8.79
CA LEU A 201 -24.97 29.00 7.84
C LEU A 201 -25.83 30.28 7.89
N LYS A 202 -25.69 31.12 8.93
CA LYS A 202 -26.35 32.44 8.99
C LYS A 202 -25.52 33.55 8.38
N ARG A 203 -24.27 33.26 8.02
CA ARG A 203 -23.29 34.22 7.54
C ARG A 203 -23.22 34.19 6.01
N GLN A 204 -22.93 35.36 5.44
CA GLN A 204 -22.79 35.57 4.00
C GLN A 204 -21.33 35.75 3.55
N ASP A 205 -20.38 35.69 4.48
CA ASP A 205 -18.98 36.06 4.26
C ASP A 205 -18.08 34.86 3.89
N TRP A 206 -18.61 33.91 3.13
CA TRP A 206 -17.89 32.73 2.65
C TRP A 206 -18.40 32.26 1.29
N ASP A 207 -17.50 31.64 0.50
CA ASP A 207 -17.80 31.05 -0.81
C ASP A 207 -17.79 29.51 -0.75
N MET A 208 -16.96 28.94 0.13
CA MET A 208 -16.80 27.50 0.26
C MET A 208 -16.78 27.07 1.73
N LEU A 209 -17.62 26.11 2.10
CA LEU A 209 -17.66 25.50 3.42
C LEU A 209 -17.33 24.01 3.28
N ILE A 210 -16.37 23.53 4.07
CA ILE A 210 -15.95 22.13 4.07
C ILE A 210 -16.19 21.58 5.47
N LEU A 211 -16.95 20.49 5.54
CA LEU A 211 -17.27 19.76 6.77
C LEU A 211 -16.77 18.33 6.60
N HIS A 212 -15.98 17.84 7.55
CA HIS A 212 -15.50 16.46 7.55
C HIS A 212 -15.88 15.75 8.84
N TYR A 213 -16.84 14.82 8.74
CA TYR A 213 -17.40 14.04 9.84
C TYR A 213 -16.73 12.66 9.92
N LEU A 214 -16.30 12.26 11.12
CA LEU A 214 -15.45 11.09 11.38
C LEU A 214 -16.21 9.93 12.05
N GLY A 215 -17.32 10.24 12.73
CA GLY A 215 -17.97 9.28 13.63
C GLY A 215 -18.45 8.00 12.95
N LEU A 216 -18.76 8.03 11.66
CA LEU A 216 -19.18 6.85 10.91
C LEU A 216 -18.04 5.84 10.72
N ASP A 217 -16.85 6.30 10.31
CA ASP A 217 -15.66 5.46 10.19
C ASP A 217 -15.24 4.88 11.54
N HIS A 218 -15.25 5.70 12.59
CA HIS A 218 -14.96 5.28 13.96
C HIS A 218 -15.88 4.13 14.42
N ILE A 219 -17.20 4.21 14.15
CA ILE A 219 -18.14 3.12 14.43
C ILE A 219 -17.79 1.86 13.61
N GLY A 220 -17.43 2.05 12.34
CA GLY A 220 -16.95 1.00 11.44
C GLY A 220 -15.79 0.23 12.05
N HIS A 221 -14.74 0.91 12.49
CA HIS A 221 -13.58 0.28 13.12
C HIS A 221 -13.89 -0.45 14.43
N ILE A 222 -14.81 0.06 15.24
CA ILE A 222 -15.15 -0.57 16.54
C ILE A 222 -16.03 -1.80 16.35
N SER A 223 -17.01 -1.73 15.46
CA SER A 223 -18.17 -2.64 15.47
C SER A 223 -18.64 -3.11 14.09
N GLY A 224 -17.98 -2.66 13.03
CA GLY A 224 -18.29 -3.00 11.64
C GLY A 224 -19.52 -2.27 11.06
N PRO A 225 -19.70 -2.36 9.74
CA PRO A 225 -20.75 -1.66 9.01
C PRO A 225 -22.17 -2.14 9.36
N SER A 226 -22.32 -3.34 9.93
CA SER A 226 -23.62 -3.92 10.32
C SER A 226 -24.06 -3.56 11.74
N SER A 227 -23.27 -2.78 12.47
CA SER A 227 -23.58 -2.31 13.81
C SER A 227 -24.88 -1.50 13.86
N PRO A 228 -25.72 -1.67 14.90
CA PRO A 228 -26.93 -0.85 15.07
C PRO A 228 -26.60 0.65 15.24
N LEU A 229 -25.38 0.98 15.66
CA LEU A 229 -24.90 2.37 15.79
C LEU A 229 -24.81 3.09 14.44
N VAL A 230 -24.53 2.35 13.36
CA VAL A 230 -24.48 2.92 11.99
C VAL A 230 -25.81 3.56 11.63
N GLY A 231 -26.94 2.92 11.96
CA GLY A 231 -28.26 3.48 11.67
C GLY A 231 -28.49 4.84 12.36
N HIS A 232 -28.14 4.95 13.64
CA HIS A 232 -28.24 6.20 14.39
C HIS A 232 -27.33 7.29 13.81
N LYS A 233 -26.09 6.93 13.44
CA LYS A 233 -25.13 7.85 12.83
C LYS A 233 -25.60 8.33 11.45
N LEU A 234 -26.15 7.45 10.61
CA LEU A 234 -26.70 7.84 9.32
C LEU A 234 -27.90 8.82 9.48
N SER A 235 -28.75 8.62 10.48
CA SER A 235 -29.85 9.57 10.77
C SER A 235 -29.37 10.94 11.27
N GLU A 236 -28.27 10.97 12.00
CA GLU A 236 -27.60 12.22 12.36
C GLU A 236 -27.09 12.95 11.09
N MET A 237 -26.40 12.23 10.21
CA MET A 237 -25.87 12.78 8.96
C MET A 237 -26.97 13.27 8.02
N ASP A 238 -28.09 12.54 7.93
CA ASP A 238 -29.27 12.97 7.16
C ASP A 238 -29.86 14.28 7.69
N SER A 239 -29.91 14.43 9.02
CA SER A 239 -30.40 15.64 9.69
C SER A 239 -29.47 16.84 9.42
N ILE A 240 -28.15 16.61 9.42
CA ILE A 240 -27.14 17.63 9.09
C ILE A 240 -27.27 18.06 7.62
N LEU A 241 -27.38 17.10 6.70
CA LEU A 241 -27.60 17.37 5.28
C LEU A 241 -28.86 18.20 5.06
N MET A 242 -29.98 17.81 5.70
CA MET A 242 -31.24 18.54 5.64
C MET A 242 -31.10 19.98 6.15
N LYS A 243 -30.42 20.18 7.28
CA LYS A 243 -30.17 21.51 7.84
C LYS A 243 -29.39 22.40 6.85
N ILE A 244 -28.31 21.88 6.27
CA ILE A 244 -27.48 22.62 5.31
C ILE A 244 -28.29 22.95 4.07
N HIS A 245 -28.95 21.96 3.46
CA HIS A 245 -29.71 22.16 2.23
C HIS A 245 -30.83 23.19 2.42
N THR A 246 -31.57 23.12 3.53
CA THR A 246 -32.64 24.08 3.83
C THR A 246 -32.10 25.49 4.04
N ALA A 247 -30.95 25.64 4.70
CA ALA A 247 -30.32 26.95 4.88
C ALA A 247 -29.87 27.55 3.53
N LEU A 248 -29.26 26.74 2.66
CA LEU A 248 -28.85 27.18 1.32
C LEU A 248 -30.06 27.63 0.48
N LEU A 249 -31.14 26.85 0.47
CA LEU A 249 -32.38 27.20 -0.25
C LEU A 249 -33.02 28.49 0.30
N ALA A 250 -32.95 28.73 1.61
CA ALA A 250 -33.50 29.95 2.22
C ALA A 250 -32.71 31.21 1.85
N GLU A 251 -31.44 31.06 1.48
CA GLU A 251 -30.57 32.14 1.03
C GLU A 251 -30.64 32.39 -0.49
N GLU A 252 -31.10 31.41 -1.26
CA GLU A 252 -31.30 31.57 -2.70
C GLU A 252 -32.35 32.65 -2.99
N ARG A 253 -31.92 33.70 -3.69
CA ARG A 253 -32.77 34.80 -4.15
C ARG A 253 -32.41 35.10 -5.59
N ASP A 254 -33.40 35.33 -6.45
CA ASP A 254 -33.15 35.90 -7.79
C ASP A 254 -32.54 37.32 -7.60
N PRO A 255 -31.35 37.65 -8.15
CA PRO A 255 -30.59 37.02 -9.25
C PRO A 255 -29.31 36.25 -8.86
N LEU A 256 -29.19 35.75 -7.63
CA LEU A 256 -28.03 34.98 -7.19
C LEU A 256 -27.96 33.61 -7.88
N LEU A 257 -26.76 33.20 -8.26
CA LEU A 257 -26.50 31.83 -8.70
C LEU A 257 -26.86 30.83 -7.60
N PRO A 258 -27.35 29.63 -7.94
CA PRO A 258 -27.71 28.61 -6.97
C PRO A 258 -26.49 28.14 -6.18
N SER A 259 -26.73 27.53 -5.03
CA SER A 259 -25.69 26.89 -4.22
C SER A 259 -25.54 25.41 -4.61
N LEU A 260 -24.36 24.85 -4.35
CA LEU A 260 -24.09 23.42 -4.50
C LEU A 260 -23.75 22.79 -3.15
N LEU A 261 -24.52 21.78 -2.75
CA LEU A 261 -24.20 20.90 -1.64
C LEU A 261 -23.68 19.57 -2.19
N VAL A 262 -22.46 19.21 -1.82
CA VAL A 262 -21.80 17.96 -2.17
C VAL A 262 -21.78 17.05 -0.95
N LEU A 263 -22.57 15.98 -0.96
CA LEU A 263 -22.41 14.86 -0.02
C LEU A 263 -21.46 13.85 -0.65
N CYS A 264 -20.36 13.51 0.02
CA CYS A 264 -19.47 12.46 -0.45
C CYS A 264 -18.83 11.65 0.68
N GLY A 265 -18.39 10.43 0.33
CA GLY A 265 -17.39 9.68 1.09
C GLY A 265 -16.00 9.83 0.49
N ASP A 266 -14.97 9.66 1.31
CA ASP A 266 -13.57 9.57 0.90
C ASP A 266 -13.19 8.12 0.54
N HIS A 267 -13.61 7.16 1.37
CA HIS A 267 -13.61 5.72 1.11
C HIS A 267 -14.88 5.07 1.68
N GLY A 268 -15.03 3.77 1.49
CA GLY A 268 -15.99 2.93 2.20
C GLY A 268 -15.31 2.11 3.30
N MET A 269 -15.89 0.98 3.67
CA MET A 269 -15.33 0.06 4.67
C MET A 269 -15.71 -1.39 4.36
N SER A 270 -14.82 -2.32 4.68
CA SER A 270 -15.06 -3.75 4.56
C SER A 270 -16.13 -4.23 5.55
N GLU A 271 -16.63 -5.45 5.37
CA GLU A 271 -17.59 -6.06 6.31
C GLU A 271 -17.00 -6.25 7.73
N ALA A 272 -15.68 -6.26 7.86
CA ALA A 272 -14.99 -6.29 9.15
C ALA A 272 -14.80 -4.90 9.78
N GLY A 273 -15.17 -3.81 9.06
CA GLY A 273 -14.96 -2.43 9.52
C GLY A 273 -13.55 -1.89 9.28
N GLY A 274 -12.73 -2.58 8.48
CA GLY A 274 -11.42 -2.09 8.04
C GLY A 274 -11.51 -1.36 6.70
N HIS A 275 -10.45 -0.63 6.34
CA HIS A 275 -10.30 -0.01 5.02
C HIS A 275 -8.81 0.06 4.63
N GLY A 276 -8.50 0.58 3.44
CA GLY A 276 -7.15 0.68 2.88
C GLY A 276 -6.84 -0.28 1.74
N ALA A 277 -7.69 -1.29 1.52
CA ALA A 277 -7.58 -2.29 0.48
C ALA A 277 -8.49 -1.98 -0.73
N SER A 278 -8.92 -3.03 -1.45
CA SER A 278 -9.57 -2.93 -2.76
C SER A 278 -10.88 -3.71 -2.85
N SER A 279 -11.51 -4.05 -1.72
CA SER A 279 -12.85 -4.65 -1.78
C SER A 279 -13.87 -3.67 -2.36
N MET A 280 -14.98 -4.19 -2.88
CA MET A 280 -15.99 -3.36 -3.54
C MET A 280 -16.62 -2.37 -2.55
N GLU A 281 -16.78 -2.80 -1.30
CA GLU A 281 -17.34 -2.06 -0.18
C GLU A 281 -16.38 -0.97 0.33
N GLU A 282 -15.06 -1.15 0.19
CA GLU A 282 -14.08 -0.11 0.51
C GLU A 282 -13.95 0.94 -0.60
N VAL A 283 -14.12 0.52 -1.86
CA VAL A 283 -13.86 1.35 -3.04
C VAL A 283 -15.11 2.15 -3.46
N ASN A 284 -16.32 1.62 -3.26
CA ASN A 284 -17.54 2.33 -3.65
C ASN A 284 -18.03 3.27 -2.55
N THR A 285 -18.11 4.55 -2.89
CA THR A 285 -18.62 5.59 -2.00
C THR A 285 -19.83 6.30 -2.59
N ALA A 286 -20.67 6.84 -1.73
CA ALA A 286 -21.76 7.70 -2.18
C ALA A 286 -21.23 9.07 -2.62
N LEU A 287 -21.75 9.60 -3.74
CA LEU A 287 -21.57 10.99 -4.15
C LEU A 287 -22.92 11.56 -4.60
N VAL A 288 -23.43 12.57 -3.89
CA VAL A 288 -24.70 13.23 -4.22
C VAL A 288 -24.47 14.73 -4.33
N LEU A 289 -24.79 15.29 -5.49
CA LEU A 289 -24.74 16.73 -5.77
C LEU A 289 -26.17 17.27 -5.68
N VAL A 290 -26.41 18.20 -4.77
CA VAL A 290 -27.72 18.80 -4.51
C VAL A 290 -27.66 20.28 -4.83
N SER A 291 -28.60 20.74 -5.68
CA SER A 291 -28.71 22.14 -6.08
C SER A 291 -30.08 22.38 -6.72
N SER A 292 -30.66 23.56 -6.53
CA SER A 292 -31.86 23.98 -7.28
C SER A 292 -31.65 23.98 -8.80
N ALA A 293 -30.38 24.04 -9.27
CA ALA A 293 -30.04 23.90 -10.69
C ALA A 293 -30.36 22.51 -11.30
N PHE A 294 -30.59 21.48 -10.49
CA PHE A 294 -30.70 20.09 -10.94
C PHE A 294 -32.15 19.58 -10.98
N GLU A 295 -33.12 20.48 -11.11
CA GLU A 295 -34.55 20.14 -11.16
C GLU A 295 -34.87 18.99 -12.12
N ARG A 296 -35.75 18.11 -11.67
CA ARG A 296 -36.20 16.93 -12.41
C ARG A 296 -37.48 17.24 -13.14
N LYS A 297 -37.64 16.63 -14.32
CA LYS A 297 -38.94 16.58 -14.97
C LYS A 297 -39.81 15.55 -14.26
N PRO A 298 -41.13 15.77 -14.14
CA PRO A 298 -42.04 14.78 -13.56
C PRO A 298 -41.91 13.42 -14.28
N GLY A 299 -41.68 12.35 -13.51
CA GLY A 299 -41.50 11.00 -14.04
C GLY A 299 -40.06 10.62 -14.43
N ASP A 300 -39.09 11.53 -14.29
CA ASP A 300 -37.66 11.26 -14.52
C ASP A 300 -37.06 10.43 -13.37
N VAL A 301 -36.82 9.14 -13.61
CA VAL A 301 -36.15 8.25 -12.66
C VAL A 301 -34.66 8.21 -12.98
N ARG A 302 -33.85 8.86 -12.13
CA ARG A 302 -32.39 8.86 -12.25
C ARG A 302 -31.77 7.86 -11.30
N HIS A 303 -31.14 6.83 -11.84
CA HIS A 303 -30.32 5.91 -11.06
C HIS A 303 -28.90 6.46 -10.87
N PRO A 304 -28.24 6.16 -9.73
CA PRO A 304 -26.84 6.53 -9.54
C PRO A 304 -25.95 5.97 -10.65
N THR A 305 -25.15 6.83 -11.28
CA THR A 305 -24.18 6.41 -12.30
C THR A 305 -22.79 6.29 -11.69
N ARG A 306 -21.92 5.46 -12.27
CA ARG A 306 -20.56 5.26 -11.75
C ARG A 306 -19.61 6.35 -12.26
N VAL A 307 -18.86 6.95 -11.35
CA VAL A 307 -17.82 7.96 -11.63
C VAL A 307 -16.54 7.62 -10.87
N GLN A 308 -15.43 8.26 -11.22
CA GLN A 308 -14.21 8.16 -10.42
C GLN A 308 -14.20 9.32 -9.42
N GLN A 309 -13.66 9.10 -8.22
CA GLN A 309 -13.52 10.15 -7.22
C GLN A 309 -12.77 11.39 -7.74
N THR A 310 -11.81 11.17 -8.64
CA THR A 310 -11.03 12.21 -9.32
C THR A 310 -11.88 13.15 -10.19
N ASP A 311 -13.06 12.74 -10.62
CA ASP A 311 -13.96 13.53 -11.47
C ASP A 311 -14.54 14.75 -10.71
N LEU A 312 -14.57 14.68 -9.38
CA LEU A 312 -15.06 15.76 -8.53
C LEU A 312 -14.21 17.03 -8.67
N ALA A 313 -12.88 16.91 -8.73
CA ALA A 313 -11.97 18.06 -8.83
C ALA A 313 -12.22 18.89 -10.10
N ALA A 314 -12.33 18.24 -11.25
CA ALA A 314 -12.66 18.90 -12.52
C ALA A 314 -14.04 19.57 -12.47
N THR A 315 -15.01 18.90 -11.84
CA THR A 315 -16.40 19.38 -11.76
C THR A 315 -16.52 20.58 -10.81
N LEU A 316 -15.89 20.55 -9.64
CA LEU A 316 -15.83 21.68 -8.71
C LEU A 316 -15.12 22.88 -9.31
N SER A 317 -14.02 22.65 -10.04
CA SER A 317 -13.29 23.73 -10.72
C SER A 317 -14.19 24.46 -11.70
N ILE A 318 -14.89 23.72 -12.57
CA ILE A 318 -15.85 24.30 -13.51
C ILE A 318 -17.02 24.97 -12.78
N GLY A 319 -17.57 24.34 -11.75
CA GLY A 319 -18.69 24.88 -10.97
C GLY A 319 -18.37 26.20 -10.28
N LEU A 320 -17.11 26.40 -9.85
CA LEU A 320 -16.63 27.61 -9.19
C LEU A 320 -15.98 28.62 -10.14
N GLY A 321 -15.94 28.36 -11.45
CA GLY A 321 -15.29 29.25 -12.43
C GLY A 321 -13.75 29.30 -12.28
N LEU A 322 -13.15 28.20 -11.84
CA LEU A 322 -11.71 28.05 -11.57
C LEU A 322 -11.00 27.26 -12.69
N PRO A 323 -9.68 27.46 -12.88
CA PRO A 323 -8.87 26.55 -13.68
C PRO A 323 -8.89 25.14 -13.08
N ILE A 324 -9.01 24.11 -13.93
CA ILE A 324 -8.89 22.71 -13.52
C ILE A 324 -7.45 22.43 -13.05
N PRO A 325 -7.23 21.73 -11.92
CA PRO A 325 -5.89 21.43 -11.42
C PRO A 325 -5.01 20.73 -12.47
N LYS A 326 -3.73 21.09 -12.49
CA LYS A 326 -2.78 20.64 -13.54
C LYS A 326 -2.55 19.12 -13.54
N SER A 327 -2.64 18.46 -12.40
CA SER A 327 -2.50 17.00 -12.28
C SER A 327 -3.84 16.25 -12.40
N ASN A 328 -4.96 16.95 -12.64
CA ASN A 328 -6.28 16.33 -12.71
C ASN A 328 -6.39 15.37 -13.90
N THR A 329 -6.62 14.10 -13.59
CA THR A 329 -6.94 13.03 -14.54
C THR A 329 -8.45 12.76 -14.67
N GLY A 330 -9.26 13.42 -13.84
CA GLY A 330 -10.72 13.29 -13.82
C GLY A 330 -11.44 13.98 -14.98
N GLY A 331 -12.62 13.45 -15.31
CA GLY A 331 -13.54 14.02 -16.28
C GLY A 331 -14.64 14.84 -15.61
N LEU A 332 -15.12 15.89 -16.29
CA LEU A 332 -16.31 16.64 -15.91
C LEU A 332 -17.53 15.71 -15.83
N MET A 333 -18.22 15.73 -14.70
CA MET A 333 -19.52 15.10 -14.56
C MET A 333 -20.56 15.87 -15.38
N PHE A 334 -20.73 15.46 -16.64
CA PHE A 334 -21.56 16.17 -17.62
C PHE A 334 -22.99 16.51 -17.15
N PRO A 335 -23.71 15.67 -16.37
CA PRO A 335 -25.03 16.03 -15.87
C PRO A 335 -25.09 17.36 -15.10
N VAL A 336 -23.98 17.84 -14.53
CA VAL A 336 -23.88 19.14 -13.85
C VAL A 336 -24.05 20.32 -14.79
N VAL A 337 -23.67 20.17 -16.07
CA VAL A 337 -23.73 21.23 -17.09
C VAL A 337 -24.81 20.98 -18.15
N GLU A 338 -25.55 19.88 -18.07
CA GLU A 338 -26.50 19.46 -19.11
C GLU A 338 -27.64 20.47 -19.35
N GLY A 339 -28.05 21.21 -18.32
CA GLY A 339 -29.06 22.27 -18.42
C GLY A 339 -28.54 23.60 -19.00
N ARG A 340 -27.24 23.75 -19.22
CA ARG A 340 -26.63 25.00 -19.73
C ARG A 340 -26.79 25.14 -21.24
N PRO A 341 -26.67 26.34 -21.82
CA PRO A 341 -26.65 26.53 -23.27
C PRO A 341 -25.57 25.69 -23.96
N MET A 342 -25.83 25.23 -25.19
CA MET A 342 -24.93 24.34 -25.94
C MET A 342 -23.50 24.87 -26.02
N ARG A 343 -23.31 26.19 -26.27
CA ARG A 343 -21.97 26.81 -26.32
C ARG A 343 -21.20 26.61 -25.02
N GLU A 344 -21.88 26.79 -23.88
CA GLU A 344 -21.27 26.59 -22.57
C GLU A 344 -20.91 25.12 -22.33
N GLN A 345 -21.83 24.20 -22.65
CA GLN A 345 -21.56 22.76 -22.56
C GLN A 345 -20.30 22.37 -23.34
N LEU A 346 -20.19 22.81 -24.60
CA LEU A 346 -19.04 22.52 -25.45
C LEU A 346 -17.76 23.17 -24.93
N ARG A 347 -17.83 24.37 -24.36
CA ARG A 347 -16.69 25.05 -23.76
C ARG A 347 -16.16 24.34 -22.51
N PHE A 348 -17.04 23.91 -21.61
CA PHE A 348 -16.66 23.16 -20.41
C PHE A 348 -15.99 21.82 -20.77
N LEU A 349 -16.60 21.08 -21.70
CA LEU A 349 -16.03 19.83 -22.21
C LEU A 349 -14.68 20.07 -22.90
N HIS A 350 -14.57 21.13 -23.70
CA HIS A 350 -13.32 21.50 -24.36
C HIS A 350 -12.20 21.77 -23.34
N LEU A 351 -12.44 22.58 -22.31
CA LEU A 351 -11.44 22.92 -21.30
C LEU A 351 -10.91 21.68 -20.56
N ASN A 352 -11.80 20.78 -20.15
CA ASN A 352 -11.40 19.55 -19.49
C ASN A 352 -10.68 18.58 -20.45
N THR A 353 -11.11 18.49 -21.70
CA THR A 353 -10.42 17.65 -22.71
C THR A 353 -9.02 18.20 -23.05
N VAL A 354 -8.87 19.53 -23.13
CA VAL A 354 -7.55 20.18 -23.29
C VAL A 354 -6.65 19.83 -22.12
N GLN A 355 -7.15 19.92 -20.88
CA GLN A 355 -6.40 19.55 -19.68
C GLN A 355 -5.88 18.09 -19.76
N LEU A 356 -6.74 17.13 -20.06
CA LEU A 356 -6.31 15.73 -20.19
C LEU A 356 -5.35 15.50 -21.37
N SER A 357 -5.55 16.19 -22.49
CA SER A 357 -4.66 16.08 -23.64
C SER A 357 -3.27 16.67 -23.38
N LYS A 358 -3.17 17.74 -22.58
CA LYS A 358 -1.88 18.30 -22.13
C LYS A 358 -1.15 17.29 -21.23
N LEU A 359 -1.87 16.72 -20.27
CA LEU A 359 -1.31 15.67 -19.41
C LEU A 359 -0.81 14.47 -20.22
N LEU A 360 -1.54 14.05 -21.26
CA LEU A 360 -1.10 12.97 -22.14
C LEU A 360 0.17 13.34 -22.92
N GLN A 361 0.24 14.57 -23.47
CA GLN A 361 1.40 15.06 -24.21
C GLN A 361 2.68 15.09 -23.37
N GLU A 362 2.56 15.50 -22.10
CA GLU A 362 3.70 15.60 -21.19
C GLU A 362 4.22 14.21 -20.76
N ASN A 363 3.37 13.19 -20.78
CA ASN A 363 3.67 11.88 -20.19
C ASN A 363 3.79 10.73 -21.19
N VAL A 364 3.42 10.95 -22.46
CA VAL A 364 3.41 9.90 -23.48
C VAL A 364 4.20 10.35 -24.71
N PRO A 365 5.42 9.82 -24.95
CA PRO A 365 6.24 10.21 -26.11
C PRO A 365 5.54 10.03 -27.47
N SER A 366 4.67 9.02 -27.60
CA SER A 366 3.88 8.75 -28.81
C SER A 366 2.41 9.17 -28.69
N TYR A 367 2.11 10.22 -27.92
CA TYR A 367 0.73 10.68 -27.65
C TYR A 367 -0.11 10.89 -28.91
N ASN A 368 0.52 11.27 -30.04
CA ASN A 368 -0.15 11.50 -31.31
C ASN A 368 -0.87 10.26 -31.87
N LYS A 369 -0.46 9.05 -31.45
CA LYS A 369 -1.08 7.78 -31.88
C LYS A 369 -2.14 7.27 -30.89
N GLU A 370 -2.32 7.94 -29.76
CA GLU A 370 -3.30 7.53 -28.75
C GLU A 370 -4.71 7.87 -29.25
N PRO A 371 -5.66 6.89 -29.27
CA PRO A 371 -7.00 7.11 -29.81
C PRO A 371 -7.74 8.30 -29.17
N GLY A 372 -7.53 8.53 -27.87
CA GLY A 372 -8.13 9.66 -27.15
C GLY A 372 -7.65 11.03 -27.67
N PHE A 373 -6.39 11.12 -28.08
CA PHE A 373 -5.84 12.36 -28.63
C PHE A 373 -6.38 12.64 -30.03
N GLU A 374 -6.48 11.61 -30.88
CA GLU A 374 -7.10 11.74 -32.21
C GLU A 374 -8.56 12.17 -32.11
N GLN A 375 -9.33 11.53 -31.23
CA GLN A 375 -10.73 11.91 -30.94
C GLN A 375 -10.84 13.35 -30.46
N PHE A 376 -9.93 13.80 -29.59
CA PHE A 376 -9.88 15.21 -29.16
C PHE A 376 -9.65 16.16 -30.34
N LYS A 377 -8.65 15.89 -31.21
CA LYS A 377 -8.38 16.74 -32.37
C LYS A 377 -9.55 16.79 -33.36
N VAL A 378 -10.26 15.67 -33.54
CA VAL A 378 -11.50 15.64 -34.34
C VAL A 378 -12.59 16.48 -33.68
N SER A 379 -12.80 16.34 -32.37
CA SER A 379 -13.78 17.11 -31.60
C SER A 379 -13.51 18.61 -31.67
N GLU A 380 -12.25 19.02 -31.55
CA GLU A 380 -11.81 20.42 -31.64
C GLU A 380 -12.08 21.03 -33.02
N ARG A 381 -11.81 20.28 -34.10
CA ARG A 381 -12.14 20.72 -35.47
C ARG A 381 -13.65 20.85 -35.68
N SER A 382 -14.44 19.89 -35.21
CA SER A 382 -15.90 19.96 -35.28
C SER A 382 -16.45 21.13 -34.47
N HIS A 383 -15.89 21.38 -33.28
CA HIS A 383 -16.27 22.51 -32.42
C HIS A 383 -15.97 23.85 -33.11
N ARG A 384 -14.79 23.98 -33.72
CA ARG A 384 -14.43 25.16 -34.51
C ARG A 384 -15.43 25.43 -35.63
N ASN A 385 -15.83 24.40 -36.37
CA ASN A 385 -16.83 24.51 -37.43
C ASN A 385 -18.21 24.89 -36.86
N TRP A 386 -18.57 24.32 -35.71
CA TRP A 386 -19.81 24.65 -35.00
C TRP A 386 -19.85 26.10 -34.56
N ILE A 387 -18.77 26.65 -33.99
CA ILE A 387 -18.67 28.06 -33.60
C ILE A 387 -18.83 28.98 -34.81
N ARG A 388 -18.18 28.66 -35.93
CA ARG A 388 -18.33 29.44 -37.16
C ARG A 388 -19.81 29.52 -37.59
N LEU A 389 -20.49 28.39 -37.69
CA LEU A 389 -21.91 28.34 -38.06
C LEU A 389 -22.81 28.99 -37.02
N TYR A 390 -22.52 28.82 -35.72
CA TYR A 390 -23.28 29.44 -34.64
C TYR A 390 -23.19 30.98 -34.66
N LEU A 391 -22.07 31.54 -35.11
CA LEU A 391 -21.88 32.99 -35.24
C LEU A 391 -22.41 33.55 -36.57
N GLU A 392 -22.41 32.76 -37.65
CA GLU A 392 -22.86 33.16 -38.98
C GLU A 392 -24.36 32.94 -39.23
N GLU A 393 -24.94 31.85 -38.69
CA GLU A 393 -26.34 31.45 -38.90
C GLU A 393 -27.13 31.42 -37.58
N ASN A 394 -28.19 32.23 -37.50
CA ASN A 394 -29.06 32.28 -36.33
C ASN A 394 -30.05 31.10 -36.33
N ASN A 395 -29.75 30.07 -35.53
CA ASN A 395 -30.69 29.01 -35.09
C ASN A 395 -31.25 28.04 -36.15
N SER A 396 -30.40 27.47 -37.01
CA SER A 396 -30.81 26.31 -37.81
C SER A 396 -30.79 25.01 -36.99
N GLU A 397 -31.73 24.10 -37.27
CA GLU A 397 -31.74 22.73 -36.72
C GLU A 397 -30.40 22.00 -36.97
N VAL A 398 -29.70 22.40 -38.03
CA VAL A 398 -28.36 21.94 -38.39
C VAL A 398 -27.32 22.29 -37.32
N VAL A 399 -27.30 23.53 -36.80
CA VAL A 399 -26.39 23.96 -35.73
C VAL A 399 -26.66 23.19 -34.44
N PHE A 400 -27.94 22.94 -34.11
CA PHE A 400 -28.30 22.14 -32.95
C PHE A 400 -27.82 20.69 -33.07
N ASN A 401 -28.10 20.02 -34.20
CA ASN A 401 -27.70 18.64 -34.45
C ASN A 401 -26.17 18.50 -34.50
N LEU A 402 -25.47 19.47 -35.08
CA LEU A 402 -24.01 19.51 -35.07
C LEU A 402 -23.48 19.71 -33.65
N GLY A 403 -24.06 20.61 -32.84
CA GLY A 403 -23.66 20.81 -31.45
C GLY A 403 -23.81 19.52 -30.62
N ALA A 404 -24.94 18.83 -30.77
CA ALA A 404 -25.17 17.53 -30.13
C ALA A 404 -24.19 16.44 -30.60
N LYS A 405 -23.72 16.51 -31.86
CA LYS A 405 -22.63 15.65 -32.37
C LYS A 405 -21.29 16.00 -31.73
N VAL A 406 -20.90 17.28 -31.70
CA VAL A 406 -19.64 17.75 -31.10
C VAL A 406 -19.59 17.39 -29.61
N ARG A 407 -20.70 17.57 -28.89
CA ARG A 407 -20.84 17.18 -27.49
C ARG A 407 -20.53 15.71 -27.26
N ARG A 408 -21.13 14.81 -28.07
CA ARG A 408 -20.84 13.38 -28.01
C ARG A 408 -19.37 13.08 -28.29
N GLN A 409 -18.79 13.72 -29.32
CA GLN A 409 -17.37 13.55 -29.65
C GLN A 409 -16.45 13.94 -28.49
N TYR A 410 -16.71 15.05 -27.79
CA TYR A 410 -15.93 15.42 -26.61
C TYR A 410 -16.11 14.44 -25.44
N LEU A 411 -17.34 13.99 -25.17
CA LEU A 411 -17.58 13.02 -24.10
C LEU A 411 -16.84 11.69 -24.35
N ASP A 412 -16.83 11.23 -25.59
CA ASP A 412 -16.09 10.02 -25.99
C ASP A 412 -14.56 10.24 -25.92
N ALA A 413 -14.07 11.40 -26.37
CA ALA A 413 -12.66 11.77 -26.25
C ALA A 413 -12.21 11.82 -24.80
N LEU A 414 -13.01 12.45 -23.93
CA LEU A 414 -12.74 12.59 -22.50
C LEU A 414 -12.69 11.22 -21.82
N ARG A 415 -13.65 10.33 -22.12
CA ARG A 415 -13.67 8.95 -21.61
C ARG A 415 -12.41 8.19 -22.02
N THR A 416 -12.03 8.26 -23.30
CA THR A 416 -10.85 7.55 -23.83
C THR A 416 -9.54 8.09 -23.24
N LEU A 417 -9.38 9.42 -23.16
CA LEU A 417 -8.20 10.05 -22.54
C LEU A 417 -8.06 9.67 -21.06
N LYS A 418 -9.15 9.74 -20.30
CA LYS A 418 -9.19 9.35 -18.89
C LYS A 418 -8.77 7.89 -18.69
N LEU A 419 -9.27 6.98 -19.53
CA LEU A 419 -8.90 5.56 -19.50
C LEU A 419 -7.41 5.36 -19.79
N SER A 420 -6.85 6.03 -20.81
CA SER A 420 -5.42 5.95 -21.13
C SER A 420 -4.54 6.46 -19.98
N LEU A 421 -4.87 7.63 -19.42
CA LEU A 421 -4.12 8.22 -18.30
C LEU A 421 -4.22 7.35 -17.03
N SER A 422 -5.42 6.85 -16.72
CA SER A 422 -5.65 5.97 -15.56
C SER A 422 -4.90 4.65 -15.65
N ARG A 423 -4.81 4.04 -16.85
CA ARG A 423 -4.06 2.79 -17.05
C ARG A 423 -2.57 3.00 -16.78
N ARG A 424 -1.99 4.10 -17.26
CA ARG A 424 -0.57 4.40 -17.06
C ARG A 424 -0.23 4.77 -15.62
N ALA A 425 -1.11 5.48 -14.93
CA ALA A 425 -0.94 5.78 -13.50
C ALA A 425 -0.88 4.51 -12.61
N ALA A 426 -1.42 3.39 -13.10
CA ALA A 426 -1.45 2.10 -12.40
C ALA A 426 -0.51 1.03 -13.01
N GLN A 427 0.38 1.40 -13.93
CA GLN A 427 1.32 0.45 -14.53
C GLN A 427 2.52 0.21 -13.61
N TYR A 428 2.59 -1.01 -13.07
CA TYR A 428 3.77 -1.52 -12.39
C TYR A 428 4.83 -1.95 -13.41
N ASP A 429 6.10 -1.72 -13.11
CA ASP A 429 7.20 -2.33 -13.87
C ASP A 429 7.40 -3.77 -13.37
N VAL A 430 6.54 -4.65 -13.89
CA VAL A 430 6.51 -6.07 -13.56
C VAL A 430 7.86 -6.74 -13.86
N TYR A 431 8.60 -6.27 -14.86
CA TYR A 431 9.91 -6.84 -15.19
C TYR A 431 10.93 -6.55 -14.09
N SER A 432 11.06 -5.30 -13.63
CA SER A 432 11.94 -4.97 -12.51
C SER A 432 11.48 -5.64 -11.22
N MET A 433 10.17 -5.72 -10.97
CA MET A 433 9.63 -6.48 -9.83
C MET A 433 10.04 -7.95 -9.87
N ALA A 434 9.83 -8.62 -11.00
CA ALA A 434 10.19 -10.03 -11.16
C ALA A 434 11.68 -10.26 -10.97
N VAL A 435 12.54 -9.43 -11.56
CA VAL A 435 13.99 -9.53 -11.40
C VAL A 435 14.40 -9.30 -9.93
N GLY A 436 13.81 -8.31 -9.26
CA GLY A 436 14.04 -8.07 -7.83
C GLY A 436 13.65 -9.27 -6.97
N THR A 437 12.47 -9.84 -7.21
CA THR A 437 11.98 -11.04 -6.52
C THR A 437 12.89 -12.24 -6.74
N VAL A 438 13.34 -12.48 -7.97
CA VAL A 438 14.26 -13.58 -8.32
C VAL A 438 15.57 -13.46 -7.56
N LEU A 439 16.17 -12.26 -7.50
CA LEU A 439 17.41 -12.03 -6.75
C LEU A 439 17.25 -12.32 -5.24
N VAL A 440 16.14 -11.89 -4.64
CA VAL A 440 15.86 -12.16 -3.22
C VAL A 440 15.67 -13.66 -2.98
N LEU A 441 14.90 -14.35 -3.84
CA LEU A 441 14.68 -15.79 -3.71
C LEU A 441 15.97 -16.60 -3.89
N GLU A 442 16.83 -16.23 -4.84
CA GLU A 442 18.11 -16.88 -5.06
C GLU A 442 19.05 -16.71 -3.86
N ALA A 443 19.14 -15.49 -3.31
CA ALA A 443 19.93 -15.20 -2.12
C ALA A 443 19.41 -16.00 -0.90
N LEU A 444 18.10 -16.06 -0.71
CA LEU A 444 17.47 -16.83 0.37
C LEU A 444 17.74 -18.33 0.23
N VAL A 445 17.59 -18.90 -0.96
CA VAL A 445 17.89 -20.31 -1.22
C VAL A 445 19.36 -20.62 -0.92
N LEU A 446 20.27 -19.74 -1.33
CA LEU A 446 21.70 -19.88 -1.04
C LEU A 446 21.99 -19.82 0.47
N LEU A 447 21.37 -18.90 1.20
CA LEU A 447 21.46 -18.83 2.65
C LEU A 447 20.97 -20.13 3.29
N LEU A 448 19.78 -20.62 2.91
CA LEU A 448 19.20 -21.86 3.44
C LEU A 448 20.10 -23.07 3.20
N LEU A 449 20.61 -23.23 1.98
CA LEU A 449 21.51 -24.33 1.63
C LEU A 449 22.86 -24.24 2.35
N SER A 450 23.26 -23.05 2.79
CA SER A 450 24.51 -22.81 3.53
C SER A 450 24.40 -22.99 5.05
N VAL A 451 23.19 -23.04 5.62
CA VAL A 451 22.96 -23.18 7.08
C VAL A 451 23.72 -24.35 7.71
N PRO A 452 23.73 -25.57 7.13
CA PRO A 452 24.45 -26.71 7.73
C PRO A 452 25.96 -26.50 7.80
N GLN A 453 26.52 -25.76 6.83
CA GLN A 453 27.95 -25.46 6.76
C GLN A 453 28.32 -24.30 7.68
N ALA A 454 27.43 -23.32 7.82
CA ALA A 454 27.58 -22.19 8.74
C ALA A 454 27.54 -22.62 10.21
N LEU A 455 26.74 -23.64 10.56
CA LEU A 455 26.65 -24.21 11.91
C LEU A 455 27.79 -25.21 12.24
N SER A 456 28.66 -25.51 11.28
CA SER A 456 29.78 -26.42 11.49
C SER A 456 30.91 -25.75 12.29
N SER A 457 31.70 -26.54 13.03
CA SER A 457 32.78 -26.05 13.91
C SER A 457 33.90 -25.27 13.20
N ARG A 458 33.94 -25.29 11.86
CA ARG A 458 34.91 -24.54 11.04
C ARG A 458 34.35 -23.23 10.47
N ALA A 459 33.03 -23.04 10.42
CA ALA A 459 32.35 -21.84 9.91
C ALA A 459 32.87 -21.28 8.57
N GLU A 460 33.46 -22.13 7.72
CA GLU A 460 34.02 -21.81 6.41
C GLU A 460 33.14 -22.39 5.29
N LEU A 461 32.87 -21.58 4.27
CA LEU A 461 32.04 -21.95 3.13
C LEU A 461 32.90 -22.07 1.86
N ASP A 462 32.95 -23.27 1.28
CA ASP A 462 33.56 -23.49 -0.03
C ASP A 462 32.57 -23.11 -1.13
N VAL A 463 32.52 -21.82 -1.48
CA VAL A 463 31.70 -21.36 -2.61
C VAL A 463 32.45 -21.70 -3.91
N PRO A 464 31.90 -22.58 -4.76
CA PRO A 464 32.48 -22.84 -6.07
C PRO A 464 32.13 -21.65 -6.96
N LEU A 465 32.87 -20.54 -6.91
CA LEU A 465 32.58 -19.42 -7.81
C LEU A 465 33.11 -19.66 -9.23
N LEU A 466 34.23 -20.39 -9.40
CA LEU A 466 34.85 -20.57 -10.72
C LEU A 466 34.23 -21.68 -11.59
N SER A 467 33.91 -22.84 -11.01
CA SER A 467 33.38 -24.00 -11.77
C SER A 467 31.99 -23.76 -12.40
N PRO A 468 31.04 -23.09 -11.73
CA PRO A 468 29.72 -22.83 -12.28
C PRO A 468 29.70 -21.66 -13.27
N VAL A 469 30.51 -20.61 -13.06
CA VAL A 469 30.62 -19.46 -13.99
C VAL A 469 31.28 -19.86 -15.32
N CYS A 470 32.13 -20.89 -15.33
CA CYS A 470 32.70 -21.46 -16.55
C CYS A 470 31.89 -22.64 -17.12
N SER A 471 30.69 -22.94 -16.59
CA SER A 471 29.87 -24.06 -17.04
C SER A 471 29.04 -23.70 -18.28
N LEU A 472 28.76 -24.69 -19.13
CA LEU A 472 27.84 -24.53 -20.27
C LEU A 472 26.47 -23.97 -19.82
N LEU A 473 25.99 -24.39 -18.64
CA LEU A 473 24.74 -23.93 -18.06
C LEU A 473 24.73 -22.42 -17.82
N PHE A 474 25.82 -21.83 -17.34
CA PHE A 474 25.93 -20.38 -17.10
C PHE A 474 25.79 -19.60 -18.41
N TYR A 475 26.50 -20.00 -19.46
CA TYR A 475 26.42 -19.33 -20.77
C TYR A 475 25.04 -19.51 -21.43
N LEU A 476 24.40 -20.67 -21.28
CA LEU A 476 23.03 -20.89 -21.78
C LEU A 476 22.01 -20.05 -21.02
N LEU A 477 22.11 -19.95 -19.70
CA LEU A 477 21.25 -19.09 -18.88
C LEU A 477 21.43 -17.62 -19.24
N LEU A 478 22.68 -17.16 -19.41
CA LEU A 478 22.97 -15.78 -19.81
C LEU A 478 22.39 -15.47 -21.19
N LEU A 479 22.50 -16.39 -22.15
CA LEU A 479 21.89 -16.24 -23.48
C LEU A 479 20.36 -16.18 -23.40
N ALA A 480 19.75 -17.04 -22.58
CA ALA A 480 18.30 -17.05 -22.37
C ALA A 480 17.80 -15.76 -21.70
N LEU A 481 18.50 -15.27 -20.67
CA LEU A 481 18.18 -14.01 -20.00
C LEU A 481 18.36 -12.81 -20.94
N ALA A 482 19.40 -12.80 -21.78
CA ALA A 482 19.60 -11.78 -22.79
C ALA A 482 18.49 -11.79 -23.84
N ALA A 483 18.08 -12.97 -24.33
CA ALA A 483 16.96 -13.11 -25.25
C ALA A 483 15.65 -12.62 -24.62
N LEU A 484 15.38 -12.99 -23.37
CA LEU A 484 14.22 -12.52 -22.62
C LEU A 484 14.25 -10.99 -22.47
N HIS A 485 15.40 -10.41 -22.12
CA HIS A 485 15.58 -8.97 -21.98
C HIS A 485 15.30 -8.24 -23.30
N VAL A 486 15.83 -8.74 -24.43
CA VAL A 486 15.52 -8.17 -25.76
C VAL A 486 14.03 -8.24 -26.04
N VAL A 487 13.39 -9.39 -25.85
CA VAL A 487 11.95 -9.56 -26.09
C VAL A 487 11.12 -8.59 -25.24
N VAL A 488 11.44 -8.47 -23.95
CA VAL A 488 10.74 -7.54 -23.04
C VAL A 488 11.00 -6.09 -23.43
N CYS A 489 12.23 -5.70 -23.75
CA CYS A 489 12.58 -4.30 -24.05
C CYS A 489 12.23 -3.85 -25.47
N THR A 490 11.87 -4.78 -26.36
CA THR A 490 11.38 -4.48 -27.72
C THR A 490 9.86 -4.59 -27.85
N ALA A 491 9.17 -5.05 -26.81
CA ALA A 491 7.72 -5.04 -26.77
C ALA A 491 7.19 -3.60 -26.75
N ALA A 492 6.13 -3.33 -27.51
CA ALA A 492 5.66 -1.97 -27.78
C ALA A 492 5.08 -1.22 -26.56
N ASP A 493 4.84 -1.92 -25.44
CA ASP A 493 4.10 -1.41 -24.27
C ASP A 493 4.90 -1.43 -22.95
N SER A 494 6.18 -1.82 -22.94
CA SER A 494 6.98 -2.01 -21.73
C SER A 494 7.91 -0.82 -21.45
N SER A 495 7.44 0.15 -20.67
CA SER A 495 8.33 1.17 -20.07
C SER A 495 8.98 0.63 -18.80
N CYS A 496 9.95 -0.27 -18.95
CA CYS A 496 10.65 -0.90 -17.82
C CYS A 496 11.97 -0.17 -17.49
N TYR A 497 12.29 -0.01 -16.21
CA TYR A 497 13.52 0.61 -15.72
C TYR A 497 14.77 -0.11 -16.24
N LEU A 498 14.78 -1.45 -16.21
CA LEU A 498 15.91 -2.24 -16.72
C LEU A 498 16.17 -2.02 -18.21
N CYS A 499 15.14 -1.72 -19.01
CA CYS A 499 15.28 -1.40 -20.44
C CYS A 499 15.87 -0.01 -20.69
N SER A 500 15.79 0.89 -19.70
CA SER A 500 16.40 2.22 -19.77
C SER A 500 17.88 2.23 -19.38
N LEU A 501 18.38 1.13 -18.79
CA LEU A 501 19.77 1.03 -18.38
C LEU A 501 20.70 0.77 -19.57
N PRO A 502 21.97 1.21 -19.49
CA PRO A 502 22.99 0.76 -20.43
C PRO A 502 23.11 -0.76 -20.43
N TRP A 503 23.36 -1.35 -21.60
CA TRP A 503 23.51 -2.81 -21.77
C TRP A 503 24.54 -3.44 -20.82
N LEU A 504 25.58 -2.70 -20.42
CA LEU A 504 26.56 -3.18 -19.43
C LEU A 504 25.95 -3.37 -18.04
N ALA A 505 25.08 -2.44 -17.61
CA ALA A 505 24.43 -2.52 -16.32
C ALA A 505 23.34 -3.60 -16.30
N ALA A 506 22.50 -3.66 -17.35
CA ALA A 506 21.53 -4.74 -17.52
C ALA A 506 22.23 -6.11 -17.63
N GLY A 507 23.34 -6.16 -18.37
CA GLY A 507 24.22 -7.32 -18.47
C GLY A 507 24.77 -7.77 -17.11
N GLY A 508 25.20 -6.84 -16.27
CA GLY A 508 25.65 -7.12 -14.90
C GLY A 508 24.57 -7.76 -14.01
N VAL A 509 23.31 -7.34 -14.16
CA VAL A 509 22.19 -7.96 -13.44
C VAL A 509 21.93 -9.38 -13.95
N MET A 510 21.95 -9.59 -15.27
CA MET A 510 21.76 -10.92 -15.86
C MET A 510 22.88 -11.89 -15.49
N THR A 511 24.13 -11.43 -15.44
CA THR A 511 25.27 -12.26 -15.02
C THR A 511 25.19 -12.60 -13.53
N LEU A 512 24.72 -11.68 -12.69
CA LEU A 512 24.50 -11.94 -11.27
C LEU A 512 23.46 -13.05 -11.07
N ILE A 513 22.30 -12.95 -11.72
CA ILE A 513 21.23 -13.98 -11.66
C ILE A 513 21.76 -15.34 -12.13
N ALA A 514 22.41 -15.38 -13.30
CA ALA A 514 22.97 -16.62 -13.84
C ALA A 514 24.03 -17.24 -12.89
N ALA A 515 24.88 -16.41 -12.28
CA ALA A 515 25.88 -16.87 -11.32
C ALA A 515 25.25 -17.43 -10.03
N LEU A 516 24.22 -16.76 -9.50
CA LEU A 516 23.51 -17.19 -8.29
C LEU A 516 22.72 -18.48 -8.51
N LEU A 517 22.04 -18.63 -9.64
CA LEU A 517 21.36 -19.88 -10.02
C LEU A 517 22.35 -21.05 -10.12
N CYS A 518 23.47 -20.84 -10.81
CA CYS A 518 24.50 -21.86 -10.93
C CYS A 518 25.12 -22.22 -9.56
N ALA A 519 25.33 -21.23 -8.70
CA ALA A 519 25.79 -21.46 -7.32
C ALA A 519 24.76 -22.25 -6.49
N GLY A 520 23.47 -21.90 -6.61
CA GLY A 520 22.37 -22.58 -5.93
C GLY A 520 22.24 -24.03 -6.36
N MET A 521 22.29 -24.30 -7.68
CA MET A 521 22.28 -25.66 -8.22
C MET A 521 23.50 -26.47 -7.79
N SER A 522 24.68 -25.85 -7.71
CA SER A 522 25.89 -26.51 -7.21
C SER A 522 25.79 -26.84 -5.71
N ALA A 523 25.25 -25.93 -4.91
CA ALA A 523 25.00 -26.17 -3.48
C ALA A 523 23.95 -27.28 -3.29
N LEU A 524 22.86 -27.24 -4.05
CA LEU A 524 21.79 -28.23 -4.01
C LEU A 524 22.29 -29.63 -4.39
N THR A 525 23.07 -29.73 -5.47
CA THR A 525 23.66 -31.01 -5.90
C THR A 525 24.63 -31.56 -4.85
N ARG A 526 25.39 -30.74 -4.13
CA ARG A 526 26.22 -31.20 -2.99
C ARG A 526 25.39 -31.74 -1.84
N VAL A 527 24.31 -31.05 -1.48
CA VAL A 527 23.40 -31.50 -0.41
C VAL A 527 22.79 -32.86 -0.75
N PHE A 528 22.32 -33.05 -1.98
CA PHE A 528 21.73 -34.33 -2.41
C PHE A 528 22.76 -35.43 -2.70
N ALA A 529 23.94 -35.08 -3.25
CA ALA A 529 25.01 -36.05 -3.50
C ALA A 529 25.66 -36.53 -2.20
N GLY A 530 25.75 -35.67 -1.17
CA GLY A 530 26.18 -36.06 0.18
C GLY A 530 25.28 -37.12 0.83
N GLY A 531 24.01 -37.22 0.40
CA GLY A 531 23.08 -38.27 0.84
C GLY A 531 23.18 -39.59 0.06
N LYS A 532 23.74 -39.59 -1.16
CA LYS A 532 23.88 -40.79 -2.01
C LYS A 532 25.31 -41.34 -2.10
N CYS A 533 26.32 -40.55 -1.75
CA CYS A 533 27.73 -40.95 -1.74
C CYS A 533 28.14 -41.69 -0.44
N LEU A 534 27.24 -42.50 0.12
CA LEU A 534 27.53 -43.40 1.23
C LEU A 534 27.42 -44.89 0.84
N SER A 535 27.05 -45.22 -0.40
CA SER A 535 26.93 -46.62 -0.84
C SER A 535 27.99 -47.09 -1.84
N GLN A 536 28.93 -46.24 -2.28
CA GLN A 536 29.90 -46.59 -3.33
C GLN A 536 31.38 -46.36 -2.99
N VAL A 537 31.70 -45.86 -1.80
CA VAL A 537 33.09 -45.64 -1.35
C VAL A 537 33.47 -46.54 -0.15
N GLU A 538 32.64 -47.51 0.21
CA GLU A 538 32.89 -48.42 1.34
C GLU A 538 33.73 -49.67 0.95
N LEU A 539 34.41 -49.66 -0.20
CA LEU A 539 35.21 -50.79 -0.68
C LEU A 539 36.66 -50.45 -1.05
N ALA A 540 37.15 -49.24 -0.77
CA ALA A 540 38.56 -48.93 -0.94
C ALA A 540 39.07 -48.03 0.19
N PHE A 541 40.01 -48.57 0.95
CA PHE A 541 40.84 -47.98 2.01
C PHE A 541 40.34 -48.07 3.46
N GLN A 542 41.10 -48.88 4.21
CA GLN A 542 41.08 -49.04 5.66
C GLN A 542 41.51 -47.73 6.37
N ASN A 543 40.95 -47.54 7.57
CA ASN A 543 41.15 -46.48 8.59
C ASN A 543 40.15 -45.30 8.55
N PRO A 544 39.30 -45.12 9.59
CA PRO A 544 38.36 -44.01 9.66
C PRO A 544 38.98 -42.79 10.35
N PRO A 545 38.81 -41.56 9.84
CA PRO A 545 38.64 -40.40 10.70
C PRO A 545 37.13 -40.21 10.93
N GLN A 546 36.72 -40.30 12.20
CA GLN A 546 35.40 -39.90 12.65
C GLN A 546 35.14 -38.43 12.29
N SER A 547 34.22 -38.17 11.37
CA SER A 547 33.41 -36.94 11.31
C SER A 547 32.42 -37.06 10.14
N THR A 548 31.34 -37.81 10.34
CA THR A 548 30.18 -37.75 9.45
C THR A 548 29.10 -36.97 10.17
N SER A 549 28.85 -35.73 9.72
CA SER A 549 27.73 -34.91 10.14
C SER A 549 26.43 -35.54 9.65
N ARG A 550 25.91 -36.51 10.40
CA ARG A 550 24.56 -37.05 10.22
C ARG A 550 23.58 -35.96 10.64
N TRP A 551 22.69 -35.56 9.73
CA TRP A 551 21.59 -34.65 10.05
C TRP A 551 20.81 -35.25 11.23
N SER A 552 20.71 -34.51 12.33
CA SER A 552 19.81 -34.90 13.40
C SER A 552 18.36 -34.76 12.91
N GLU A 553 17.44 -35.52 13.49
CA GLU A 553 15.99 -35.40 13.19
C GLU A 553 15.49 -33.96 13.37
N LEU A 554 16.16 -33.18 14.23
CA LEU A 554 15.88 -31.77 14.48
C LEU A 554 16.41 -30.85 13.38
N ASP A 555 17.56 -31.17 12.79
CA ASP A 555 18.10 -30.41 11.65
C ASP A 555 17.19 -30.57 10.44
N LEU A 556 16.66 -31.79 10.24
CA LEU A 556 15.68 -32.09 9.20
C LEU A 556 14.34 -31.39 9.47
N LEU A 557 13.85 -31.40 10.71
CA LEU A 557 12.63 -30.71 11.12
C LEU A 557 12.76 -29.18 10.96
N SER A 558 13.91 -28.61 11.35
CA SER A 558 14.19 -27.18 11.22
C SER A 558 14.30 -26.77 9.75
N PHE A 559 14.94 -27.59 8.92
CA PHE A 559 15.01 -27.37 7.48
C PHE A 559 13.63 -27.47 6.81
N LEU A 560 12.86 -28.53 7.07
CA LEU A 560 11.49 -28.69 6.54
C LEU A 560 10.56 -27.59 7.03
N GLY A 561 10.67 -27.19 8.30
CA GLY A 561 9.91 -26.08 8.86
C GLY A 561 10.25 -24.74 8.21
N THR A 562 11.54 -24.49 7.95
CA THR A 562 12.01 -23.28 7.26
C THR A 562 11.57 -23.27 5.79
N VAL A 563 11.67 -24.40 5.09
CA VAL A 563 11.20 -24.54 3.70
C VAL A 563 9.68 -24.38 3.62
N GLY A 564 8.93 -25.02 4.52
CA GLY A 564 7.47 -24.84 4.63
C GLY A 564 7.09 -23.39 4.92
N HIS A 565 7.86 -22.70 5.76
CA HIS A 565 7.69 -21.28 6.03
C HIS A 565 7.96 -20.40 4.81
N VAL A 566 9.07 -20.61 4.10
CA VAL A 566 9.37 -19.88 2.86
C VAL A 566 8.30 -20.11 1.79
N LEU A 567 7.75 -21.33 1.68
CA LEU A 567 6.61 -21.62 0.81
C LEU A 567 5.33 -20.92 1.28
N SER A 568 5.11 -20.78 2.59
CA SER A 568 3.97 -20.04 3.14
C SER A 568 4.06 -18.53 2.86
N LEU A 569 5.27 -17.96 2.84
CA LEU A 569 5.51 -16.55 2.46
C LEU A 569 5.24 -16.28 0.97
N GLY A 570 5.25 -17.32 0.13
CA GLY A 570 4.90 -17.25 -1.29
C GLY A 570 3.41 -17.44 -1.58
N ALA A 571 2.59 -17.81 -0.60
CA ALA A 571 1.15 -17.91 -0.76
C ALA A 571 0.54 -16.49 -0.79
N SER A 572 -0.15 -16.14 -1.87
CA SER A 572 -0.64 -14.78 -2.16
C SER A 572 -1.82 -14.32 -1.27
N SER A 573 -1.96 -14.87 -0.07
CA SER A 573 -3.05 -14.52 0.83
C SER A 573 -2.50 -13.66 1.96
N PHE A 574 -2.90 -12.39 1.94
CA PHE A 574 -3.31 -11.65 3.13
C PHE A 574 -4.15 -12.55 4.05
N ILE A 575 -3.51 -13.42 4.83
CA ILE A 575 -4.17 -14.11 5.93
C ILE A 575 -4.01 -13.15 7.10
N GLU A 576 -5.13 -12.57 7.55
CA GLU A 576 -5.26 -11.68 8.71
C GLU A 576 -4.62 -12.26 10.00
N GLU A 577 -4.18 -13.51 9.97
CA GLU A 577 -3.67 -14.32 11.07
C GLU A 577 -2.29 -14.95 10.79
N GLU A 578 -1.47 -14.44 9.86
CA GLU A 578 -0.11 -14.98 9.57
C GLU A 578 0.73 -15.13 10.85
N HIS A 579 0.57 -14.18 11.77
CA HIS A 579 1.19 -14.17 13.10
C HIS A 579 0.85 -15.41 13.95
N GLN A 580 -0.27 -16.09 13.72
CA GLN A 580 -0.61 -17.35 14.38
C GLN A 580 0.27 -18.51 13.91
N THR A 581 0.60 -18.55 12.61
CA THR A 581 1.59 -19.48 12.05
C THR A 581 2.97 -19.24 12.64
N TRP A 582 3.36 -17.97 12.79
CA TRP A 582 4.58 -17.57 13.51
C TRP A 582 4.61 -18.09 14.94
N TYR A 583 3.53 -17.90 15.71
CA TYR A 583 3.44 -18.43 17.08
C TYR A 583 3.50 -19.95 17.12
N PHE A 584 2.83 -20.65 16.21
CA PHE A 584 2.86 -22.11 16.16
C PHE A 584 4.27 -22.64 15.86
N LEU A 585 4.95 -22.08 14.84
CA LEU A 585 6.29 -22.51 14.42
C LEU A 585 7.36 -22.19 15.48
N VAL A 586 7.35 -20.99 16.05
CA VAL A 586 8.32 -20.59 17.09
C VAL A 586 8.13 -21.43 18.36
N ASN A 587 6.88 -21.65 18.81
CA ASN A 587 6.63 -22.49 19.97
C ASN A 587 7.04 -23.95 19.73
N THR A 588 6.79 -24.47 18.52
CA THR A 588 7.18 -25.84 18.13
C THR A 588 8.71 -25.99 18.08
N LEU A 589 9.42 -25.00 17.54
CA LEU A 589 10.88 -24.98 17.50
C LEU A 589 11.48 -24.86 18.90
N CYS A 590 10.94 -23.98 19.75
CA CYS A 590 11.36 -23.87 21.15
C CYS A 590 11.17 -25.19 21.89
N LEU A 591 10.02 -25.86 21.75
CA LEU A 591 9.77 -27.18 22.35
C LEU A 591 10.71 -28.27 21.83
N ALA A 592 11.02 -28.26 20.53
CA ALA A 592 11.97 -29.19 19.93
C ALA A 592 13.39 -28.98 20.48
N LEU A 593 13.82 -27.73 20.63
CA LEU A 593 15.09 -27.36 21.26
C LEU A 593 15.10 -27.73 22.75
N CYS A 594 14.00 -27.52 23.50
CA CYS A 594 13.84 -27.98 24.89
C CYS A 594 14.11 -29.48 24.99
N HIS A 595 13.47 -30.27 24.14
CA HIS A 595 13.57 -31.72 24.16
C HIS A 595 15.00 -32.19 23.88
N GLN A 596 15.71 -31.54 22.97
CA GLN A 596 17.12 -31.85 22.69
C GLN A 596 18.05 -31.49 23.85
N ILE A 597 17.82 -30.34 24.48
CA ILE A 597 18.56 -29.90 25.67
C ILE A 597 18.30 -30.86 26.83
N TYR A 598 17.05 -31.22 27.09
CA TYR A 598 16.67 -32.22 28.09
C TYR A 598 17.32 -33.58 27.82
N ARG A 599 17.31 -34.05 26.58
CA ARG A 599 17.94 -35.32 26.19
C ARG A 599 19.46 -35.28 26.42
N LYS A 600 20.15 -34.19 26.07
CA LYS A 600 21.60 -34.04 26.31
C LYS A 600 21.94 -33.86 27.80
N CYS A 601 21.09 -33.21 28.58
CA CYS A 601 21.31 -32.98 30.00
C CYS A 601 20.95 -34.16 30.91
N LEU A 602 19.99 -35.02 30.51
CA LEU A 602 19.51 -36.15 31.33
C LEU A 602 20.01 -37.54 30.87
N LEU A 603 20.28 -37.75 29.57
CA LEU A 603 20.76 -39.04 29.04
C LEU A 603 22.28 -39.04 28.75
N GLY A 604 23.00 -37.99 29.18
CA GLY A 604 24.40 -37.77 28.84
C GLY A 604 25.45 -38.39 29.77
N ASP A 605 25.07 -39.12 30.84
CA ASP A 605 26.03 -39.70 31.81
C ASP A 605 26.09 -41.25 31.85
N ASP A 606 25.30 -41.98 31.07
CA ASP A 606 25.26 -43.47 31.14
C ASP A 606 26.11 -44.20 30.07
N CYS A 607 27.29 -43.67 29.72
CA CYS A 607 28.25 -44.39 28.87
C CYS A 607 29.70 -44.10 29.26
N ALA A 608 30.12 -44.60 30.43
CA ALA A 608 31.53 -44.85 30.72
C ALA A 608 31.70 -46.34 31.08
N PRO A 609 32.53 -47.12 30.36
CA PRO A 609 32.77 -48.51 30.71
C PRO A 609 33.62 -48.58 31.97
N GLN A 610 33.05 -49.11 33.05
CA GLN A 610 33.78 -49.49 34.27
C GLN A 610 34.88 -50.49 33.92
N HIS A 611 36.14 -50.10 34.09
CA HIS A 611 37.26 -51.05 34.16
C HIS A 611 37.32 -51.64 35.56
N CYS A 612 37.06 -52.95 35.67
CA CYS A 612 37.27 -53.75 36.88
C CYS A 612 38.77 -53.80 37.27
N PRO A 613 39.12 -53.86 38.56
CA PRO A 613 40.50 -54.06 38.99
C PRO A 613 40.93 -55.53 38.87
N HIS A 614 42.16 -55.74 38.42
CA HIS A 614 42.80 -57.03 38.20
C HIS A 614 43.07 -57.80 39.51
N THR A 615 42.82 -59.12 39.48
CA THR A 615 43.52 -60.12 40.29
C THR A 615 44.50 -60.88 39.40
N GLY A 616 45.78 -60.92 39.78
CA GLY A 616 46.83 -61.70 39.13
C GLY A 616 48.17 -61.43 39.80
N GLU A 617 48.72 -62.49 40.40
CA GLU A 617 49.92 -62.52 41.23
C GLU A 617 51.24 -62.32 40.46
N GLU A 618 52.30 -62.15 41.26
CA GLU A 618 53.74 -62.43 41.05
C GLU A 618 54.69 -61.30 40.61
N PHE A 619 55.59 -60.98 41.58
CA PHE A 619 57.05 -60.78 41.50
C PHE A 619 57.62 -59.75 40.48
N ASP A 620 58.58 -58.86 40.77
CA ASP A 620 59.67 -58.84 41.75
C ASP A 620 60.32 -57.42 41.78
N GLY A 621 61.08 -57.10 42.83
CA GLY A 621 62.11 -56.02 42.83
C GLY A 621 61.67 -54.65 43.39
N VAL A 622 61.90 -54.32 44.68
CA VAL A 622 63.16 -53.74 45.26
C VAL A 622 63.49 -52.37 44.61
N ALA A 623 63.70 -51.22 45.28
CA ALA A 623 63.74 -50.79 46.67
C ALA A 623 63.99 -49.25 46.72
N VAL A 624 63.63 -48.62 47.85
CA VAL A 624 64.36 -47.51 48.55
C VAL A 624 64.41 -46.14 47.82
N ALA A 625 63.65 -45.11 48.20
CA ALA A 625 63.69 -44.27 49.43
C ALA A 625 65.00 -43.49 49.66
N LEU A 626 64.95 -42.14 49.63
CA LEU A 626 65.71 -41.14 50.44
C LEU A 626 65.57 -39.75 49.77
N GLN A 627 64.79 -38.80 50.31
CA GLN A 627 65.22 -37.75 51.26
C GLN A 627 66.60 -37.14 50.92
N GLY A 628 66.83 -35.84 50.76
CA GLY A 628 66.04 -34.62 50.97
C GLY A 628 67.01 -33.42 51.11
N LYS A 629 66.47 -32.18 51.05
CA LYS A 629 67.09 -30.87 51.39
C LYS A 629 68.22 -30.38 50.46
N ARG A 630 68.46 -29.09 50.20
CA ARG A 630 67.79 -27.77 50.32
C ARG A 630 68.77 -26.77 49.67
N ALA A 631 68.33 -25.82 48.82
CA ALA A 631 68.86 -24.44 48.71
C ALA A 631 68.14 -23.69 47.57
N GLY A 632 67.48 -22.57 47.88
CA GLY A 632 67.01 -21.57 46.90
C GLY A 632 68.01 -20.41 46.77
N PRO A 633 67.64 -19.22 46.25
CA PRO A 633 66.32 -18.80 45.76
C PRO A 633 66.36 -18.11 44.37
N GLU A 634 65.20 -17.98 43.71
CA GLU A 634 64.73 -16.76 43.02
C GLU A 634 63.45 -17.07 42.21
N GLY A 635 62.39 -16.28 42.43
CA GLY A 635 61.17 -16.33 41.63
C GLY A 635 59.89 -16.38 42.46
N TRP A 636 59.25 -15.21 42.61
CA TRP A 636 57.99 -14.93 43.31
C TRP A 636 56.82 -15.86 42.90
N GLU A 637 56.29 -16.64 43.85
CA GLU A 637 54.90 -17.13 43.86
C GLU A 637 54.30 -16.98 45.28
N LEU A 638 53.22 -16.21 45.40
CA LEU A 638 52.16 -16.32 46.42
C LEU A 638 50.97 -15.46 45.92
N SER A 639 49.72 -15.91 45.82
CA SER A 639 49.02 -16.72 46.81
C SER A 639 47.85 -17.51 46.19
N ARG A 640 47.75 -18.81 46.53
CA ARG A 640 46.50 -19.58 46.47
C ARG A 640 45.68 -19.33 47.73
N ALA A 641 44.37 -19.16 47.58
CA ALA A 641 43.38 -19.60 48.57
C ALA A 641 42.77 -20.92 48.05
N PRO A 642 42.40 -21.87 48.94
CA PRO A 642 41.91 -23.19 48.54
C PRO A 642 40.44 -23.08 48.11
N ALA A 643 40.14 -23.40 46.85
CA ALA A 643 38.77 -23.59 46.42
C ALA A 643 38.35 -25.03 46.80
N ASP A 644 37.41 -25.10 47.74
CA ASP A 644 36.64 -26.30 48.07
C ASP A 644 36.14 -27.02 46.79
N PRO A 645 36.10 -28.37 46.77
CA PRO A 645 35.51 -29.13 45.66
C PRO A 645 34.01 -28.88 45.46
N SER A 646 33.34 -28.15 46.36
CA SER A 646 31.89 -27.92 46.34
C SER A 646 31.43 -26.78 45.43
N SER A 647 32.34 -25.92 44.94
CA SER A 647 31.95 -24.74 44.14
C SER A 647 31.98 -24.97 42.62
N LEU A 648 32.78 -25.92 42.12
CA LEU A 648 32.85 -26.21 40.68
C LEU A 648 31.69 -27.10 40.18
N GLU A 649 31.14 -27.97 41.05
CA GLU A 649 29.90 -28.72 40.75
C GLU A 649 28.66 -27.83 40.85
N ALA A 650 28.66 -26.82 41.73
CA ALA A 650 27.58 -25.85 41.85
C ALA A 650 27.46 -24.92 40.61
N LEU A 651 28.58 -24.56 39.98
CA LEU A 651 28.58 -23.79 38.72
C LEU A 651 28.02 -24.60 37.54
N ARG A 652 28.30 -25.91 37.46
CA ARG A 652 27.67 -26.81 36.47
C ARG A 652 26.16 -26.93 36.68
N GLY A 653 25.71 -26.92 37.94
CA GLY A 653 24.30 -26.93 38.30
C GLY A 653 23.57 -25.67 37.83
N SER A 654 24.11 -24.49 38.14
CA SER A 654 23.48 -23.21 37.79
C SER A 654 23.39 -22.99 36.27
N GLU A 655 24.43 -23.30 35.50
CA GLU A 655 24.40 -23.23 34.04
C GLU A 655 23.42 -24.25 33.43
N ARG A 656 23.36 -25.49 33.96
CA ARG A 656 22.35 -26.49 33.57
C ARG A 656 20.93 -25.99 33.85
N TRP A 657 20.69 -25.38 35.01
CA TRP A 657 19.38 -24.80 35.35
C TRP A 657 19.02 -23.61 34.46
N MET A 658 19.96 -22.73 34.12
CA MET A 658 19.72 -21.64 33.16
C MET A 658 19.41 -22.17 31.76
N VAL A 659 20.12 -23.20 31.31
CA VAL A 659 19.92 -23.82 29.99
C VAL A 659 18.60 -24.60 29.93
N LEU A 660 18.15 -25.20 31.04
CA LEU A 660 16.85 -25.86 31.15
C LEU A 660 15.68 -24.87 31.33
N ALA A 661 15.92 -23.72 31.97
CA ALA A 661 14.90 -22.69 32.22
C ALA A 661 14.73 -21.70 31.06
N SER A 662 15.78 -21.44 30.26
CA SER A 662 15.75 -20.46 29.17
C SER A 662 14.67 -20.73 28.12
N PRO A 663 14.37 -21.98 27.71
CA PRO A 663 13.33 -22.21 26.72
C PRO A 663 11.92 -21.93 27.28
N TRP A 664 11.69 -22.24 28.56
CA TRP A 664 10.45 -21.91 29.25
C TRP A 664 10.28 -20.40 29.45
N LEU A 665 11.38 -19.70 29.74
CA LEU A 665 11.40 -18.25 29.83
C LEU A 665 11.10 -17.60 28.46
N VAL A 666 11.68 -18.13 27.38
CA VAL A 666 11.41 -17.68 26.00
C VAL A 666 9.95 -17.95 25.62
N LEU A 667 9.41 -19.13 25.91
CA LEU A 667 7.99 -19.44 25.67
C LEU A 667 7.05 -18.52 26.48
N ALA A 668 7.40 -18.20 27.73
CA ALA A 668 6.65 -17.26 28.57
C ALA A 668 6.72 -15.83 28.01
N CYS A 669 7.90 -15.37 27.59
CA CYS A 669 8.09 -14.08 26.94
C CYS A 669 7.34 -14.00 25.60
N CYS A 670 7.38 -15.05 24.77
CA CYS A 670 6.60 -15.13 23.53
C CYS A 670 5.09 -15.08 23.81
N ARG A 671 4.61 -15.73 24.88
CA ARG A 671 3.21 -15.65 25.32
C ARG A 671 2.85 -14.24 25.83
N LEU A 672 3.77 -13.56 26.51
CA LEU A 672 3.59 -12.19 26.99
C LEU A 672 3.58 -11.20 25.82
N LEU A 673 4.54 -11.32 24.90
CA LEU A 673 4.60 -10.54 23.67
C LEU A 673 3.37 -10.78 22.79
N ARG A 674 2.83 -12.00 22.76
CA ARG A 674 1.53 -12.32 22.13
C ARG A 674 0.36 -11.60 22.80
N SER A 675 0.37 -11.45 24.12
CA SER A 675 -0.66 -10.67 24.83
C SER A 675 -0.54 -9.16 24.60
N LEU A 676 0.65 -8.69 24.24
CA LEU A 676 0.96 -7.29 23.95
C LEU A 676 0.79 -6.93 22.46
N ASN A 677 0.82 -7.93 21.56
CA ASN A 677 0.56 -7.74 20.14
C ASN A 677 -0.96 -7.72 19.88
N GLN A 678 -1.52 -6.52 19.69
CA GLN A 678 -2.96 -6.27 19.55
C GLN A 678 -3.43 -6.07 18.10
N THR A 679 -2.65 -6.48 17.10
CA THR A 679 -3.09 -6.46 15.70
C THR A 679 -3.79 -7.77 15.33
N GLY A 680 -5.04 -7.71 14.88
CA GLY A 680 -5.83 -8.87 14.44
C GLY A 680 -6.78 -9.39 15.53
N VAL A 681 -8.01 -8.88 15.49
CA VAL A 681 -9.25 -9.39 16.09
C VAL A 681 -9.13 -10.30 17.33
N GLN A 682 -9.26 -9.74 18.53
CA GLN A 682 -9.45 -10.56 19.74
C GLN A 682 -10.93 -10.89 20.02
N TRP A 683 -11.26 -12.18 19.86
CA TRP A 683 -12.24 -12.97 20.65
C TRP A 683 -13.67 -12.43 20.83
N ALA A 684 -14.28 -11.92 19.78
CA ALA A 684 -15.60 -11.31 19.91
C ALA A 684 -16.76 -12.24 20.34
N HIS A 685 -16.70 -13.58 20.27
CA HIS A 685 -17.91 -14.40 20.58
C HIS A 685 -17.78 -15.94 20.71
N ARG A 686 -16.60 -16.55 20.94
CA ARG A 686 -16.53 -18.03 21.11
C ARG A 686 -15.96 -18.50 22.45
N PRO A 687 -16.58 -19.51 23.09
CA PRO A 687 -16.05 -20.13 24.30
C PRO A 687 -14.81 -20.98 23.98
N ASP A 688 -13.76 -20.84 24.80
CA ASP A 688 -12.50 -21.60 24.68
C ASP A 688 -12.52 -22.91 25.51
N LEU A 689 -11.39 -23.63 25.53
CA LEU A 689 -11.24 -24.92 26.20
C LEU A 689 -11.54 -24.88 27.72
N GLY A 690 -11.43 -23.72 28.37
CA GLY A 690 -11.80 -23.51 29.76
C GLY A 690 -13.32 -23.57 29.98
N HIS A 691 -14.12 -23.12 29.02
CA HIS A 691 -15.58 -23.22 29.07
C HIS A 691 -16.10 -24.66 29.00
N TRP A 692 -15.28 -25.59 28.49
CA TRP A 692 -15.54 -27.02 28.47
C TRP A 692 -15.20 -27.73 29.77
N LEU A 693 -14.32 -27.14 30.60
CA LEU A 693 -13.84 -27.73 31.85
C LEU A 693 -14.64 -27.26 33.08
N THR A 694 -15.53 -26.28 32.93
CA THR A 694 -16.40 -25.75 33.99
C THR A 694 -17.90 -26.01 33.75
N ARG A 695 -18.24 -27.04 32.97
CA ARG A 695 -19.60 -27.63 32.97
C ARG A 695 -19.64 -28.91 33.78
#